data_AF-A0A5B1QAC9-F1
#
_entry.id   AF-A0A5B1QAC9-F1
#
_cell.length_a   1.000
_cell.length_b   1.000
_cell.length_c   1.000
_cell.angle_alpha   90.00
_cell.angle_beta   90.00
_cell.angle_gamma   90.00
#
_symmetry.space_group_name_H-M   'P 1'
#
loop_
_entity.id
_entity.type
_entity.pdbx_description
1 polymer ?
#
loop_
_entity_poly.entity_id
_entity_poly.type
_entity_poly.pdbx_seq_one_letter_code
_entity_poly.pdbx_strand_id
1 'polypeptide(L)'
;MDLRSADEPFVRHFFATYVGQAAFPGAEELSGRILNGEVTKVLDKVKLEVGGRLATGQCEEWKKSSRGIVLAAMVNAEYSSYLVNSVFIAEEHQTADHLAAIAWEQIKMYKDTLGVNVVAWCTRSNKDAVNRRQLLVQRMPSLVVVDCWGHQMSLVSGDMLRQTPVNFKNILDDALETVVWFNYHPRTCEMLETAMAKLPSRSASLILPVIPRWTSHYLAVRHLVDAEGAFRRLLLDGKEGELVQAAGVTESTQANAQEIIDKLKQPGFFEGLENASRHLHPLAVATNLLQMDHTRIDTVLVTLANLYRVFSDSRSLEKRWEKQDQVLFILAAIFNPTIRIFAFAADSPFRVPSIIQSLAADAFRRFFSVEPDSGFMAAVAQYLCNTGAWSDTRLGLERFKAEAKRKGLPINLVNLWRNNLPIRDPPAEGSPPLPPLNGAAGFANLALHIASIVPNTTSTERMFCQYRRIQSAFRRGIPHEQVRKELIVRADAVRTGPQGPNGLKRRYGEDSGGSEESEGGVESKWYVFCGGDTNVFPSGFAETIRTLVGEAEEDDNNSPTAVDEDAELLYVGVSGQISSPQVLPRLRVPIPPDLQPALKLRALFPPHDNFPLTAKAIFDDAWALGEQALAREEKIQEMVNKADQDS
;
A
#
# COMPACT_ATOMS: atom_id res chain seq x y z
N MET A 1 -22.59 -0.90 -13.76
CA MET A 1 -23.56 -1.50 -14.70
C MET A 1 -22.78 -2.46 -15.58
N ASP A 2 -23.25 -3.70 -15.73
CA ASP A 2 -22.67 -4.62 -16.73
C ASP A 2 -23.00 -4.06 -18.11
N LEU A 3 -22.03 -3.89 -19.01
CA LEU A 3 -22.30 -3.28 -20.32
C LEU A 3 -23.33 -4.08 -21.14
N ARG A 4 -23.46 -5.39 -20.88
CA ARG A 4 -24.48 -6.25 -21.50
C ARG A 4 -25.89 -5.97 -20.99
N SER A 5 -26.01 -5.45 -19.76
CA SER A 5 -27.31 -5.11 -19.18
C SER A 5 -27.99 -3.94 -19.89
N ALA A 6 -27.28 -3.23 -20.78
CA ALA A 6 -27.86 -2.18 -21.60
C ALA A 6 -28.94 -2.68 -22.58
N ASP A 7 -28.87 -3.95 -22.97
CA ASP A 7 -29.86 -4.56 -23.87
C ASP A 7 -31.00 -5.25 -23.12
N GLU A 8 -30.96 -5.28 -21.79
CA GLU A 8 -32.04 -5.86 -20.98
C GLU A 8 -33.34 -5.06 -21.17
N PRO A 9 -34.48 -5.72 -21.45
CA PRO A 9 -35.75 -5.04 -21.71
C PRO A 9 -36.15 -4.08 -20.58
N PHE A 10 -35.88 -4.47 -19.33
CA PHE A 10 -36.14 -3.63 -18.16
C PHE A 10 -35.32 -2.35 -18.18
N VAL A 11 -34.02 -2.43 -18.47
CA VAL A 11 -33.12 -1.26 -18.53
C VAL A 11 -33.55 -0.32 -19.65
N ARG A 12 -33.83 -0.87 -20.84
CA ARG A 12 -34.33 -0.07 -21.97
C ARG A 12 -35.66 0.61 -21.65
N HIS A 13 -36.58 -0.12 -21.02
CA HIS A 13 -37.85 0.45 -20.57
C HIS A 13 -37.64 1.54 -19.52
N PHE A 14 -36.75 1.34 -18.54
CA PHE A 14 -36.42 2.34 -17.54
C PHE A 14 -35.89 3.64 -18.18
N PHE A 15 -34.93 3.56 -19.09
CA PHE A 15 -34.39 4.74 -19.77
C PHE A 15 -35.44 5.41 -20.67
N ALA A 16 -36.22 4.64 -21.43
CA ALA A 16 -37.31 5.18 -22.25
C ALA A 16 -38.37 5.91 -21.41
N THR A 17 -38.71 5.38 -20.24
CA THR A 17 -39.75 5.92 -19.35
C THR A 17 -39.27 7.14 -18.56
N TYR A 18 -38.04 7.14 -18.05
CA TYR A 18 -37.58 8.14 -17.08
C TYR A 18 -36.53 9.13 -17.60
N VAL A 19 -35.88 8.84 -18.72
CA VAL A 19 -34.80 9.69 -19.29
C VAL A 19 -35.25 10.40 -20.58
N GLY A 20 -36.38 10.01 -21.17
CA GLY A 20 -36.97 10.67 -22.35
C GLY A 20 -36.29 10.31 -23.68
N GLN A 21 -36.53 11.11 -24.74
CA GLN A 21 -36.18 10.89 -26.17
C GLN A 21 -34.69 10.63 -26.51
N ALA A 22 -33.81 10.42 -25.53
CA ALA A 22 -32.42 10.06 -25.77
C ALA A 22 -32.33 8.60 -26.24
N ALA A 23 -31.74 8.38 -27.41
CA ALA A 23 -31.41 7.04 -27.88
C ALA A 23 -30.38 6.42 -26.92
N PHE A 24 -30.83 5.47 -26.10
CA PHE A 24 -29.96 4.74 -25.18
C PHE A 24 -29.09 3.75 -25.99
N PRO A 25 -27.75 3.81 -25.87
CA PRO A 25 -26.86 2.98 -26.68
C PRO A 25 -26.99 1.50 -26.29
N GLY A 26 -26.92 0.62 -27.28
CA GLY A 26 -26.91 -0.82 -27.06
C GLY A 26 -25.59 -1.32 -26.47
N ALA A 27 -25.55 -2.58 -26.03
CA ALA A 27 -24.36 -3.15 -25.39
C ALA A 27 -23.12 -3.15 -26.32
N GLU A 28 -23.32 -3.34 -27.63
CA GLU A 28 -22.24 -3.31 -28.63
C GLU A 28 -21.63 -1.91 -28.76
N GLU A 29 -22.48 -0.88 -28.82
CA GLU A 29 -22.02 0.51 -28.93
C GLU A 29 -21.32 0.97 -27.65
N LEU A 30 -21.84 0.56 -26.49
CA LEU A 30 -21.24 0.81 -25.19
C LEU A 30 -19.87 0.14 -25.04
N SER A 31 -19.77 -1.17 -25.31
CA SER A 31 -18.53 -1.95 -25.16
C SER A 31 -17.50 -1.72 -26.26
N GLY A 32 -17.93 -1.22 -27.41
CA GLY A 32 -17.08 -0.83 -28.53
C GLY A 32 -16.75 0.67 -28.50
N ARG A 33 -17.46 1.44 -29.32
CA ARG A 33 -17.12 2.85 -29.64
C ARG A 33 -17.04 3.74 -28.40
N ILE A 34 -18.01 3.65 -27.49
CA ILE A 34 -18.09 4.53 -26.32
C ILE A 34 -16.97 4.19 -25.33
N LEU A 35 -16.83 2.92 -24.95
CA LEU A 35 -15.78 2.50 -24.02
C LEU A 35 -14.37 2.81 -24.56
N ASN A 36 -14.11 2.57 -25.85
CA ASN A 36 -12.82 2.93 -26.46
C ASN A 36 -12.57 4.45 -26.41
N GLY A 37 -13.59 5.26 -26.67
CA GLY A 37 -13.52 6.71 -26.56
C GLY A 37 -13.19 7.18 -25.14
N GLU A 38 -13.86 6.63 -24.13
CA GLU A 38 -13.60 6.98 -22.72
C GLU A 38 -12.21 6.54 -22.25
N VAL A 39 -11.75 5.36 -22.65
CA VAL A 39 -10.36 4.92 -22.35
C VAL A 39 -9.34 5.86 -22.96
N THR A 40 -9.55 6.31 -24.20
CA THR A 40 -8.64 7.26 -24.87
C THR A 40 -8.57 8.57 -24.09
N LYS A 41 -9.73 9.14 -23.71
CA LYS A 41 -9.79 10.36 -22.88
C LYS A 41 -9.05 10.20 -21.56
N VAL A 42 -9.23 9.06 -20.88
CA VAL A 42 -8.56 8.77 -19.61
C VAL A 42 -7.05 8.68 -19.82
N LEU A 43 -6.58 7.95 -20.83
CA LEU A 43 -5.15 7.80 -21.08
C LEU A 43 -4.48 9.13 -21.52
N ASP A 44 -5.16 9.94 -22.33
CA ASP A 44 -4.68 11.28 -22.70
C ASP A 44 -4.56 12.18 -21.47
N LYS A 45 -5.55 12.13 -20.57
CA LYS A 45 -5.50 12.84 -19.30
C LYS A 45 -4.36 12.34 -18.42
N VAL A 46 -4.18 11.04 -18.29
CA VAL A 46 -3.07 10.45 -17.53
C VAL A 46 -1.75 10.95 -18.11
N LYS A 47 -1.56 10.86 -19.43
CA LYS A 47 -0.36 11.36 -20.13
C LYS A 47 -0.06 12.82 -19.81
N LEU A 48 -1.07 13.70 -19.82
CA LEU A 48 -0.90 15.10 -19.43
C LEU A 48 -0.53 15.28 -17.96
N GLU A 49 -1.11 14.46 -17.07
CA GLU A 49 -0.83 14.53 -15.64
C GLU A 49 0.56 13.98 -15.28
N VAL A 50 1.04 12.92 -15.94
CA VAL A 50 2.28 12.24 -15.57
C VAL A 50 3.49 12.63 -16.43
N GLY A 51 3.28 13.26 -17.58
CA GLY A 51 4.34 13.62 -18.52
C GLY A 51 5.44 14.47 -17.87
N GLY A 52 6.70 14.08 -18.09
CA GLY A 52 7.89 14.72 -17.54
C GLY A 52 8.16 14.42 -16.05
N ARG A 53 7.28 13.67 -15.37
CA ARG A 53 7.45 13.34 -13.95
C ARG A 53 8.33 12.11 -13.76
N LEU A 54 8.91 12.01 -12.56
CA LEU A 54 9.55 10.78 -12.10
C LEU A 54 8.49 9.84 -11.53
N ALA A 55 8.66 8.54 -11.74
CA ALA A 55 7.71 7.55 -11.27
C ALA A 55 8.34 6.22 -10.86
N THR A 56 7.58 5.48 -10.08
CA THR A 56 7.78 4.05 -9.85
C THR A 56 6.77 3.26 -10.67
N GLY A 57 7.25 2.37 -11.52
CA GLY A 57 6.39 1.37 -12.14
C GLY A 57 6.03 0.29 -11.12
N GLN A 58 4.78 -0.14 -11.12
CA GLN A 58 4.25 -1.12 -10.17
C GLN A 58 3.63 -2.27 -10.93
N CYS A 59 3.97 -3.49 -10.52
CA CYS A 59 3.48 -4.69 -11.18
C CYS A 59 3.15 -5.78 -10.17
N GLU A 60 1.94 -6.33 -10.30
CA GLU A 60 1.52 -7.45 -9.48
C GLU A 60 0.70 -8.44 -10.31
N GLU A 61 0.71 -9.69 -9.86
CA GLU A 61 0.01 -10.79 -10.50
C GLU A 61 -1.18 -11.21 -9.67
N TRP A 62 -2.25 -11.57 -10.36
CA TRP A 62 -3.40 -12.21 -9.75
C TRP A 62 -3.74 -13.49 -10.50
N LYS A 63 -3.76 -14.61 -9.76
CA LYS A 63 -4.18 -15.91 -10.30
C LYS A 63 -5.66 -15.86 -10.64
N LYS A 64 -5.97 -16.12 -11.89
CA LYS A 64 -7.35 -16.25 -12.35
C LYS A 64 -7.79 -17.70 -12.16
N SER A 65 -9.07 -17.93 -11.87
CA SER A 65 -9.64 -19.28 -11.73
C SER A 65 -9.57 -20.12 -13.02
N SER A 66 -9.37 -19.47 -14.17
CA SER A 66 -8.99 -20.11 -15.44
C SER A 66 -7.46 -20.16 -15.53
N ARG A 67 -6.87 -21.31 -15.90
CA ARG A 67 -5.42 -21.58 -16.07
C ARG A 67 -4.59 -20.41 -16.66
N GLY A 68 -4.19 -19.47 -15.81
CA GLY A 68 -3.51 -18.22 -16.20
C GLY A 68 -3.50 -17.15 -15.10
N ILE A 69 -2.72 -16.09 -15.32
CA ILE A 69 -2.61 -14.93 -14.42
C ILE A 69 -3.00 -13.65 -15.15
N VAL A 70 -3.45 -12.66 -14.39
CA VAL A 70 -3.59 -11.28 -14.84
C VAL A 70 -2.50 -10.46 -14.17
N LEU A 71 -1.65 -9.86 -14.98
CA LEU A 71 -0.60 -8.96 -14.55
C LEU A 71 -1.10 -7.52 -14.65
N ALA A 72 -1.20 -6.84 -13.51
CA ALA A 72 -1.53 -5.43 -13.43
C ALA A 72 -0.27 -4.60 -13.67
N ALA A 73 -0.33 -3.62 -14.57
CA ALA A 73 0.75 -2.68 -14.79
C ALA A 73 0.27 -1.25 -14.48
N MET A 74 0.86 -0.68 -13.45
CA MET A 74 0.53 0.65 -12.95
C MET A 74 1.76 1.55 -12.92
N VAL A 75 1.51 2.85 -12.86
CA VAL A 75 2.55 3.86 -12.65
C VAL A 75 2.16 4.70 -11.44
N ASN A 76 3.05 4.81 -10.47
CA ASN A 76 2.94 5.79 -9.39
C ASN A 76 3.85 6.97 -9.72
N ALA A 77 3.25 8.08 -10.13
CA ALA A 77 3.95 9.32 -10.44
C ALA A 77 3.66 10.33 -9.33
N GLU A 78 4.70 10.71 -8.60
CA GLU A 78 4.63 11.71 -7.52
C GLU A 78 3.52 11.44 -6.50
N TYR A 79 3.48 10.19 -6.02
CA TYR A 79 2.55 9.73 -4.99
C TYR A 79 1.09 9.60 -5.43
N SER A 80 0.87 9.51 -6.75
CA SER A 80 -0.44 9.21 -7.34
C SER A 80 -0.32 7.99 -8.25
N SER A 81 -1.09 6.94 -7.96
CA SER A 81 -1.11 5.71 -8.75
C SER A 81 -2.15 5.76 -9.87
N TYR A 82 -1.74 5.35 -11.07
CA TYR A 82 -2.56 5.30 -12.27
C TYR A 82 -2.54 3.90 -12.87
N LEU A 83 -3.73 3.37 -13.18
CA LEU A 83 -3.84 2.13 -13.94
C LEU A 83 -3.57 2.42 -15.41
N VAL A 84 -2.53 1.80 -15.95
CA VAL A 84 -2.16 2.00 -17.36
C VAL A 84 -2.55 0.79 -18.19
N ASN A 85 -2.26 -0.42 -17.69
CA ASN A 85 -2.48 -1.63 -18.45
C ASN A 85 -2.77 -2.84 -17.56
N SER A 86 -3.35 -3.87 -18.16
CA SER A 86 -3.39 -5.22 -17.59
C SER A 86 -3.21 -6.24 -18.70
N VAL A 87 -2.45 -7.30 -18.40
CA VAL A 87 -2.03 -8.32 -19.37
C VAL A 87 -2.45 -9.68 -18.85
N PHE A 88 -3.17 -10.45 -19.65
CA PHE A 88 -3.47 -11.84 -19.33
C PHE A 88 -2.36 -12.73 -19.88
N ILE A 89 -1.89 -13.65 -19.05
CA ILE A 89 -0.79 -14.56 -19.36
C ILE A 89 -1.27 -15.98 -19.08
N ALA A 90 -1.26 -16.81 -20.12
CA ALA A 90 -1.58 -18.23 -20.01
C ALA A 90 -0.56 -18.95 -19.12
N GLU A 91 -0.97 -20.05 -18.47
CA GLU A 91 -0.14 -20.83 -17.55
C GLU A 91 1.21 -21.26 -18.15
N GLU A 92 1.21 -21.71 -19.40
CA GLU A 92 2.38 -22.14 -20.17
C GLU A 92 3.40 -21.03 -20.48
N HIS A 93 3.09 -19.78 -20.18
CA HIS A 93 3.95 -18.61 -20.43
C HIS A 93 4.36 -17.87 -19.16
N GLN A 94 4.13 -18.45 -17.97
CA GLN A 94 4.49 -17.85 -16.67
C GLN A 94 5.98 -18.07 -16.31
N THR A 95 6.89 -17.86 -17.25
CA THR A 95 8.34 -17.91 -16.97
C THR A 95 8.86 -16.55 -16.51
N ALA A 96 9.90 -16.55 -15.68
CA ALA A 96 10.52 -15.30 -15.21
C ALA A 96 11.00 -14.41 -16.38
N ASP A 97 11.56 -15.00 -17.44
CA ASP A 97 12.02 -14.26 -18.63
C ASP A 97 10.87 -13.58 -19.37
N HIS A 98 9.76 -14.29 -19.58
CA HIS A 98 8.60 -13.75 -20.27
C HIS A 98 7.99 -12.58 -19.49
N LEU A 99 7.83 -12.76 -18.17
CA LEU A 99 7.31 -11.73 -17.29
C LEU A 99 8.26 -10.52 -17.16
N ALA A 100 9.58 -10.73 -17.18
CA ALA A 100 10.57 -9.65 -17.23
C ALA A 100 10.51 -8.89 -18.57
N ALA A 101 10.28 -9.59 -19.69
CA ALA A 101 10.06 -8.97 -20.99
C ALA A 101 8.80 -8.09 -21.00
N ILE A 102 7.70 -8.57 -20.42
CA ILE A 102 6.47 -7.76 -20.28
C ILE A 102 6.74 -6.51 -19.44
N ALA A 103 7.41 -6.63 -18.29
CA ALA A 103 7.74 -5.49 -17.45
C ALA A 103 8.61 -4.46 -18.20
N TRP A 104 9.60 -4.93 -18.95
CA TRP A 104 10.42 -4.08 -19.82
C TRP A 104 9.60 -3.33 -20.88
N GLU A 105 8.68 -4.02 -21.56
CA GLU A 105 7.77 -3.39 -22.52
C GLU A 105 6.87 -2.33 -21.87
N GLN A 106 6.40 -2.59 -20.64
CA GLN A 106 5.62 -1.59 -19.89
C GLN A 106 6.47 -0.36 -19.54
N ILE A 107 7.71 -0.53 -19.08
CA ILE A 107 8.62 0.59 -18.81
C ILE A 107 8.84 1.43 -20.07
N LYS A 108 9.09 0.78 -21.20
CA LYS A 108 9.24 1.45 -22.49
C LYS A 108 7.99 2.23 -22.87
N MET A 109 6.81 1.63 -22.72
CA MET A 109 5.53 2.29 -22.99
C MET A 109 5.29 3.48 -22.05
N TYR A 110 5.64 3.39 -20.77
CA TYR A 110 5.53 4.52 -19.83
C TYR A 110 6.42 5.69 -20.27
N LYS A 111 7.62 5.41 -20.75
CA LYS A 111 8.54 6.43 -21.26
C LYS A 111 8.04 7.02 -22.58
N ASP A 112 7.81 6.18 -23.58
CA ASP A 112 7.55 6.60 -24.96
C ASP A 112 6.13 7.17 -25.14
N THR A 113 5.15 6.58 -24.47
CA THR A 113 3.73 6.97 -24.63
C THR A 113 3.30 7.99 -23.59
N LEU A 114 3.62 7.76 -22.30
CA LEU A 114 3.19 8.66 -21.21
C LEU A 114 4.20 9.78 -20.93
N GLY A 115 5.43 9.70 -21.45
CA GLY A 115 6.47 10.70 -21.20
C GLY A 115 7.03 10.66 -19.78
N VAL A 116 6.92 9.52 -19.09
CA VAL A 116 7.33 9.37 -17.68
C VAL A 116 8.75 8.85 -17.57
N ASN A 117 9.50 9.36 -16.61
CA ASN A 117 10.82 8.85 -16.26
C ASN A 117 10.71 7.83 -15.12
N VAL A 118 10.73 6.55 -15.47
CA VAL A 118 10.66 5.45 -14.50
C VAL A 118 12.01 5.32 -13.79
N VAL A 119 12.06 5.62 -12.50
CA VAL A 119 13.27 5.53 -11.66
C VAL A 119 13.33 4.24 -10.86
N ALA A 120 12.18 3.63 -10.62
CA ALA A 120 12.07 2.39 -9.88
C ALA A 120 10.99 1.46 -10.42
N TRP A 121 11.12 0.17 -10.09
CA TRP A 121 10.13 -0.86 -10.39
C TRP A 121 9.83 -1.68 -9.13
N CYS A 122 8.56 -1.70 -8.72
CA CYS A 122 8.09 -2.40 -7.53
C CYS A 122 7.28 -3.63 -7.92
N THR A 123 7.60 -4.77 -7.33
CA THR A 123 6.87 -6.03 -7.48
C THR A 123 6.67 -6.71 -6.14
N ARG A 124 5.71 -7.64 -6.05
CA ARG A 124 5.62 -8.59 -4.93
C ARG A 124 6.91 -9.41 -4.83
N SER A 125 7.16 -10.04 -3.68
CA SER A 125 8.42 -10.68 -3.34
C SER A 125 8.39 -12.20 -3.45
N ASN A 126 7.73 -12.74 -4.47
CA ASN A 126 7.82 -14.18 -4.76
C ASN A 126 9.11 -14.51 -5.54
N LYS A 127 9.48 -15.80 -5.59
CA LYS A 127 10.72 -16.28 -6.25
C LYS A 127 10.85 -15.77 -7.69
N ASP A 128 9.78 -15.84 -8.46
CA ASP A 128 9.76 -15.39 -9.85
C ASP A 128 9.94 -13.87 -9.95
N ALA A 129 9.43 -13.08 -9.01
CA ALA A 129 9.68 -11.65 -8.94
C ALA A 129 11.12 -11.28 -8.60
N VAL A 130 11.84 -12.09 -7.80
CA VAL A 130 13.27 -11.86 -7.55
C VAL A 130 14.06 -12.01 -8.85
N ASN A 131 13.87 -13.11 -9.57
CA ASN A 131 14.56 -13.36 -10.85
C ASN A 131 14.22 -12.29 -11.89
N ARG A 132 12.95 -11.86 -11.96
CA ARG A 132 12.52 -10.78 -12.85
C ARG A 132 13.22 -9.46 -12.56
N ARG A 133 13.34 -9.09 -11.28
CA ARG A 133 14.03 -7.86 -10.87
C ARG A 133 15.51 -7.91 -11.23
N GLN A 134 16.17 -9.05 -11.06
CA GLN A 134 17.56 -9.24 -11.49
C GLN A 134 17.71 -9.04 -13.01
N LEU A 135 16.86 -9.69 -13.81
CA LEU A 135 16.86 -9.53 -15.28
C LEU A 135 16.58 -8.09 -15.72
N LEU A 136 15.68 -7.38 -15.02
CA LEU A 136 15.39 -5.98 -15.29
C LEU A 136 16.60 -5.06 -14.99
N VAL A 137 17.29 -5.25 -13.86
CA VAL A 137 18.49 -4.45 -13.54
C VAL A 137 19.64 -4.75 -14.49
N GLN A 138 19.80 -5.99 -14.95
CA GLN A 138 20.79 -6.31 -15.97
C GLN A 138 20.56 -5.52 -17.27
N ARG A 139 19.28 -5.30 -17.64
CA ARG A 139 18.90 -4.48 -18.81
C ARG A 139 18.91 -2.98 -18.53
N MET A 140 18.64 -2.57 -17.29
CA MET A 140 18.62 -1.17 -16.82
C MET A 140 19.39 -1.03 -15.52
N PRO A 141 20.73 -0.91 -15.54
CA PRO A 141 21.52 -0.81 -14.32
C PRO A 141 21.16 0.38 -13.41
N SER A 142 20.64 1.46 -14.01
CA SER A 142 20.19 2.66 -13.30
C SER A 142 18.81 2.52 -12.65
N LEU A 143 18.04 1.47 -12.99
CA LEU A 143 16.72 1.22 -12.42
C LEU A 143 16.86 0.65 -11.00
N VAL A 144 16.09 1.21 -10.07
CA VAL A 144 15.98 0.64 -8.73
C VAL A 144 14.83 -0.36 -8.68
N VAL A 145 15.11 -1.58 -8.26
CA VAL A 145 14.08 -2.61 -8.08
C VAL A 145 13.79 -2.79 -6.59
N VAL A 146 12.53 -2.72 -6.19
CA VAL A 146 12.13 -2.74 -4.78
C VAL A 146 11.03 -3.77 -4.53
N ASP A 147 11.05 -4.37 -3.34
CA ASP A 147 9.95 -5.19 -2.86
C ASP A 147 8.71 -4.34 -2.58
N CYS A 148 7.53 -4.94 -2.71
CA CYS A 148 6.31 -4.36 -2.17
C CYS A 148 6.33 -4.45 -0.64
N TRP A 149 6.49 -3.32 0.03
CA TRP A 149 6.56 -3.25 1.48
C TRP A 149 5.22 -3.47 2.18
N GLY A 150 4.09 -3.22 1.51
CA GLY A 150 2.79 -3.69 1.99
C GLY A 150 2.76 -5.22 2.13
N HIS A 151 3.28 -5.95 1.14
CA HIS A 151 3.39 -7.40 1.20
C HIS A 151 4.46 -7.87 2.19
N GLN A 152 5.65 -7.25 2.21
CA GLN A 152 6.70 -7.57 3.19
C GLN A 152 6.20 -7.44 4.63
N MET A 153 5.38 -6.43 4.92
CA MET A 153 4.78 -6.23 6.23
C MET A 153 3.74 -7.30 6.59
N SER A 154 2.96 -7.76 5.61
CA SER A 154 2.09 -8.94 5.81
C SER A 154 2.91 -10.17 6.17
N LEU A 155 4.05 -10.39 5.51
CA LEU A 155 4.95 -11.50 5.84
C LEU A 155 5.56 -11.33 7.25
N VAL A 156 5.96 -10.12 7.66
CA VAL A 156 6.45 -9.86 9.04
C VAL A 156 5.38 -10.23 10.05
N SER A 157 4.14 -9.79 9.79
CA SER A 157 3.00 -10.10 10.65
C SER A 157 2.78 -11.61 10.73
N GLY A 158 2.90 -12.33 9.62
CA GLY A 158 2.88 -13.80 9.57
C GLY A 158 3.96 -14.46 10.44
N ASP A 159 5.23 -14.05 10.32
CA ASP A 159 6.33 -14.58 11.13
C ASP A 159 6.14 -14.34 12.63
N MET A 160 5.64 -13.16 12.98
CA MET A 160 5.39 -12.78 14.37
C MET A 160 4.23 -13.56 14.95
N LEU A 161 3.14 -13.69 14.19
CA LEU A 161 1.97 -14.50 14.57
C LEU A 161 2.29 -15.99 14.63
N ARG A 162 3.24 -16.49 13.82
CA ARG A 162 3.76 -17.86 13.90
C ARG A 162 4.29 -18.17 15.30
N GLN A 163 4.98 -17.22 15.93
CA GLN A 163 5.62 -17.36 17.24
C GLN A 163 4.65 -17.15 18.42
N THR A 164 3.38 -16.78 18.17
CA THR A 164 2.41 -16.57 19.25
C THR A 164 1.95 -17.87 19.90
N PRO A 165 1.73 -17.89 21.23
CA PRO A 165 1.30 -19.10 21.93
C PRO A 165 -0.14 -19.49 21.58
N VAL A 166 -0.48 -20.78 21.76
CA VAL A 166 -1.76 -21.36 21.30
C VAL A 166 -2.98 -20.62 21.87
N ASN A 167 -2.92 -20.20 23.13
CA ASN A 167 -3.99 -19.43 23.77
C ASN A 167 -4.28 -18.10 23.04
N PHE A 168 -3.27 -17.44 22.47
CA PHE A 168 -3.44 -16.23 21.68
C PHE A 168 -4.29 -16.51 20.43
N LYS A 169 -4.04 -17.63 19.75
CA LYS A 169 -4.79 -18.03 18.55
C LYS A 169 -6.23 -18.40 18.88
N ASN A 170 -6.45 -19.15 19.97
CA ASN A 170 -7.79 -19.52 20.41
C ASN A 170 -8.64 -18.29 20.74
N ILE A 171 -8.08 -17.31 21.47
CA ILE A 171 -8.77 -16.05 21.77
C ILE A 171 -9.23 -15.33 20.49
N LEU A 172 -8.40 -15.35 19.45
CA LEU A 172 -8.71 -14.69 18.18
C LEU A 172 -9.76 -15.44 17.34
N ASP A 173 -9.76 -16.77 17.39
CA ASP A 173 -10.80 -17.59 16.76
C ASP A 173 -12.14 -17.39 17.48
N ASP A 174 -12.17 -17.39 18.81
CA ASP A 174 -13.36 -17.10 19.62
C ASP A 174 -13.87 -15.66 19.36
N ALA A 175 -12.96 -14.69 19.22
CA ALA A 175 -13.30 -13.32 18.86
C ALA A 175 -14.02 -13.24 17.52
N LEU A 176 -13.48 -13.92 16.52
CA LEU A 176 -14.05 -13.93 15.19
C LEU A 176 -15.43 -14.59 15.19
N GLU A 177 -15.56 -15.75 15.81
CA GLU A 177 -16.83 -16.46 15.91
C GLU A 177 -17.91 -15.57 16.55
N THR A 178 -17.53 -14.84 17.60
CA THR A 178 -18.41 -13.88 18.27
C THR A 178 -18.83 -12.74 17.34
N VAL A 179 -17.88 -12.11 16.65
CA VAL A 179 -18.13 -11.01 15.71
C VAL A 179 -19.02 -11.45 14.55
N VAL A 180 -18.71 -12.62 13.98
CA VAL A 180 -19.49 -13.27 12.91
C VAL A 180 -20.91 -13.50 13.41
N TRP A 181 -21.08 -14.13 14.58
CA TRP A 181 -22.38 -14.45 15.12
C TRP A 181 -23.26 -13.21 15.31
N PHE A 182 -22.74 -12.13 15.93
CA PHE A 182 -23.52 -10.90 16.09
C PHE A 182 -23.90 -10.27 14.74
N ASN A 183 -22.99 -10.25 13.77
CA ASN A 183 -23.28 -9.65 12.46
C ASN A 183 -24.28 -10.46 11.61
N TYR A 184 -24.32 -11.79 11.76
CA TYR A 184 -25.27 -12.65 11.03
C TYR A 184 -26.67 -12.72 11.66
N HIS A 185 -26.87 -12.19 12.87
CA HIS A 185 -28.15 -12.19 13.56
C HIS A 185 -28.62 -10.75 13.80
N PRO A 186 -29.45 -10.17 12.89
CA PRO A 186 -29.76 -8.74 12.89
C PRO A 186 -30.31 -8.21 14.22
N ARG A 187 -31.14 -9.02 14.91
CA ARG A 187 -31.75 -8.63 16.17
C ARG A 187 -30.76 -8.60 17.34
N THR A 188 -29.81 -9.54 17.39
CA THR A 188 -28.76 -9.50 18.44
C THR A 188 -27.76 -8.39 18.15
N CYS A 189 -27.47 -8.12 16.87
CA CYS A 189 -26.71 -6.97 16.42
C CYS A 189 -27.33 -5.65 16.91
N GLU A 190 -28.61 -5.41 16.61
CA GLU A 190 -29.34 -4.20 17.02
C GLU A 190 -29.34 -4.01 18.53
N MET A 191 -29.52 -5.09 19.30
CA MET A 191 -29.46 -5.05 20.76
C MET A 191 -28.09 -4.61 21.27
N LEU A 192 -27.02 -5.14 20.68
CA LEU A 192 -25.64 -4.78 21.04
C LEU A 192 -25.33 -3.33 20.66
N GLU A 193 -25.63 -2.91 19.43
CA GLU A 193 -25.41 -1.54 18.96
C GLU A 193 -26.20 -0.53 19.80
N THR A 194 -27.44 -0.85 20.16
CA THR A 194 -28.25 -0.02 21.07
C THR A 194 -27.63 0.11 22.46
N ALA A 195 -26.99 -0.95 22.97
CA ALA A 195 -26.28 -0.90 24.24
C ALA A 195 -24.97 -0.11 24.11
N MET A 196 -24.23 -0.27 23.01
CA MET A 196 -23.01 0.49 22.70
C MET A 196 -23.28 1.98 22.59
N ALA A 197 -24.37 2.38 21.92
CA ALA A 197 -24.77 3.78 21.76
C ALA A 197 -25.10 4.49 23.09
N LYS A 198 -25.39 3.74 24.16
CA LYS A 198 -25.66 4.29 25.50
C LYS A 198 -24.39 4.44 26.35
N LEU A 199 -23.27 3.94 25.88
CA LEU A 199 -21.99 3.98 26.57
C LEU A 199 -21.01 4.89 25.81
N PRO A 200 -20.03 5.48 26.50
CA PRO A 200 -18.91 6.14 25.85
C PRO A 200 -18.01 5.08 25.18
N SER A 201 -18.44 4.52 24.05
CA SER A 201 -17.66 3.60 23.23
C SER A 201 -17.00 4.34 22.06
N ARG A 202 -15.84 3.85 21.63
CA ARG A 202 -15.11 4.38 20.47
C ARG A 202 -15.69 3.90 19.14
N SER A 203 -16.38 2.77 19.16
CA SER A 203 -16.96 2.14 17.99
C SER A 203 -18.47 2.11 18.10
N ALA A 204 -19.16 2.25 16.97
CA ALA A 204 -20.63 2.21 16.93
C ALA A 204 -21.17 0.79 16.62
N SER A 205 -20.34 -0.08 16.04
CA SER A 205 -20.74 -1.42 15.60
C SER A 205 -19.55 -2.38 15.56
N LEU A 206 -19.83 -3.68 15.45
CA LEU A 206 -18.81 -4.71 15.22
C LEU A 206 -18.42 -4.76 13.74
N ILE A 207 -17.13 -4.93 13.45
CA ILE A 207 -16.63 -5.02 12.07
C ILE A 207 -16.50 -6.48 11.65
N LEU A 208 -17.16 -6.89 10.56
CA LEU A 208 -16.88 -8.18 9.93
C LEU A 208 -15.54 -8.09 9.18
N PRO A 209 -14.55 -8.95 9.47
CA PRO A 209 -13.27 -8.88 8.80
C PRO A 209 -13.35 -9.42 7.36
N VAL A 210 -12.63 -8.76 6.44
CA VAL A 210 -12.60 -9.11 5.01
C VAL A 210 -11.22 -9.67 4.64
N ILE A 211 -11.22 -10.81 3.94
CA ILE A 211 -10.08 -11.70 3.69
C ILE A 211 -8.77 -11.03 3.22
N PRO A 212 -8.73 -10.09 2.25
CA PRO A 212 -7.42 -9.72 1.71
C PRO A 212 -6.63 -8.79 2.64
N ARG A 213 -7.22 -8.28 3.73
CA ARG A 213 -6.56 -7.32 4.62
C ARG A 213 -6.68 -7.78 6.06
N TRP A 214 -5.62 -8.37 6.58
CA TRP A 214 -5.55 -8.83 7.98
C TRP A 214 -5.75 -7.67 8.98
N THR A 215 -5.53 -6.41 8.57
CA THR A 215 -5.86 -5.21 9.36
C THR A 215 -7.34 -5.14 9.71
N SER A 216 -8.25 -5.63 8.86
CA SER A 216 -9.67 -5.76 9.19
C SER A 216 -9.95 -6.74 10.34
N HIS A 217 -9.09 -7.76 10.51
CA HIS A 217 -9.20 -8.69 11.63
C HIS A 217 -8.75 -8.04 12.94
N TYR A 218 -7.69 -7.22 12.89
CA TYR A 218 -7.33 -6.36 14.02
C TYR A 218 -8.48 -5.42 14.41
N LEU A 219 -9.11 -4.77 13.42
CA LEU A 219 -10.26 -3.88 13.65
C LEU A 219 -11.44 -4.64 14.28
N ALA A 220 -11.76 -5.84 13.79
CA ALA A 220 -12.79 -6.70 14.37
C ALA A 220 -12.53 -7.00 15.87
N VAL A 221 -11.29 -7.38 16.22
CA VAL A 221 -10.90 -7.65 17.61
C VAL A 221 -11.02 -6.39 18.47
N ARG A 222 -10.54 -5.24 17.98
CA ARG A 222 -10.62 -3.98 18.73
C ARG A 222 -12.07 -3.55 18.96
N HIS A 223 -12.94 -3.64 17.96
CA HIS A 223 -14.35 -3.28 18.10
C HIS A 223 -15.06 -4.21 19.10
N LEU A 224 -14.67 -5.49 19.15
CA LEU A 224 -15.18 -6.41 20.16
C LEU A 224 -14.74 -6.01 21.58
N VAL A 225 -13.50 -5.57 21.76
CA VAL A 225 -13.03 -4.99 23.03
C VAL A 225 -13.86 -3.75 23.40
N ASP A 226 -14.07 -2.82 22.46
CA ASP A 226 -14.87 -1.61 22.68
C ASP A 226 -16.36 -1.91 22.99
N ALA A 227 -16.85 -3.10 22.64
CA ALA A 227 -18.19 -3.59 22.92
C ALA A 227 -18.34 -4.26 24.30
N GLU A 228 -17.25 -4.49 25.05
CA GLU A 228 -17.27 -5.19 26.33
C GLU A 228 -18.28 -4.60 27.31
N GLY A 229 -18.22 -3.28 27.52
CA GLY A 229 -19.11 -2.59 28.46
C GLY A 229 -20.58 -2.75 28.07
N ALA A 230 -20.88 -2.74 26.78
CA ALA A 230 -22.24 -2.89 26.25
C ALA A 230 -22.75 -4.31 26.47
N PHE A 231 -21.92 -5.31 26.20
CA PHE A 231 -22.26 -6.70 26.47
C PHE A 231 -22.49 -6.96 27.96
N ARG A 232 -21.57 -6.51 28.83
CA ARG A 232 -21.73 -6.62 30.28
C ARG A 232 -23.02 -5.95 30.76
N ARG A 233 -23.40 -4.82 30.15
CA ARG A 233 -24.66 -4.14 30.46
C ARG A 233 -25.89 -4.95 30.04
N LEU A 234 -25.90 -5.55 28.85
CA LEU A 234 -26.99 -6.42 28.41
C LEU A 234 -27.21 -7.60 29.38
N LEU A 235 -26.12 -8.21 29.86
CA LEU A 235 -26.23 -9.28 30.86
C LEU A 235 -26.80 -8.78 32.18
N LEU A 236 -26.33 -7.63 32.67
CA LEU A 236 -26.84 -7.02 33.92
C LEU A 236 -28.32 -6.62 33.82
N ASP A 237 -28.76 -6.18 32.65
CA ASP A 237 -30.18 -5.84 32.37
C ASP A 237 -31.05 -7.11 32.16
N GLY A 238 -30.51 -8.32 32.33
CA GLY A 238 -31.24 -9.58 32.21
C GLY A 238 -31.59 -9.97 30.78
N LYS A 239 -30.90 -9.41 29.77
CA LYS A 239 -31.19 -9.60 28.34
C LYS A 239 -30.65 -10.89 27.73
N GLU A 240 -30.03 -11.76 28.52
CA GLU A 240 -29.48 -13.03 28.06
C GLU A 240 -30.53 -13.91 27.36
N GLY A 241 -31.69 -14.10 27.97
CA GLY A 241 -32.77 -14.88 27.35
C GLY A 241 -33.28 -14.28 26.04
N GLU A 242 -33.28 -12.94 25.94
CA GLU A 242 -33.66 -12.23 24.71
C GLU A 242 -32.61 -12.41 23.61
N LEU A 243 -31.31 -12.43 23.95
CA LEU A 243 -30.22 -12.71 23.01
C LEU A 243 -30.33 -14.14 22.44
N VAL A 244 -30.57 -15.13 23.29
CA VAL A 244 -30.76 -16.53 22.86
C VAL A 244 -31.99 -16.67 21.97
N GLN A 245 -33.11 -16.07 22.34
CA GLN A 245 -34.33 -16.09 21.52
C GLN A 245 -34.17 -15.35 20.18
N ALA A 246 -33.39 -14.26 20.17
CA ALA A 246 -33.11 -13.48 18.97
C ALA A 246 -32.24 -14.24 17.95
N ALA A 247 -31.49 -15.27 18.38
CA ALA A 247 -30.70 -16.13 17.50
C ALA A 247 -31.54 -17.09 16.65
N GLY A 248 -32.72 -17.47 17.12
CA GLY A 248 -33.63 -18.37 16.40
C GLY A 248 -34.44 -19.29 17.31
N VAL A 249 -35.31 -20.08 16.69
CA VAL A 249 -36.26 -20.98 17.39
C VAL A 249 -35.78 -22.43 17.47
N THR A 250 -34.66 -22.78 16.81
CA THR A 250 -34.15 -24.16 16.82
C THR A 250 -33.23 -24.40 18.00
N GLU A 251 -33.22 -25.62 18.55
CA GLU A 251 -32.32 -25.99 19.65
C GLU A 251 -30.86 -25.77 19.28
N SER A 252 -30.47 -26.07 18.03
CA SER A 252 -29.10 -25.88 17.56
C SER A 252 -28.68 -24.40 17.51
N THR A 253 -29.54 -23.50 17.03
CA THR A 253 -29.24 -22.06 16.99
C THR A 253 -29.19 -21.45 18.39
N GLN A 254 -30.05 -21.92 19.30
CA GLN A 254 -30.06 -21.47 20.70
C GLN A 254 -28.85 -21.98 21.50
N ALA A 255 -28.44 -23.24 21.27
CA ALA A 255 -27.23 -23.79 21.86
C ALA A 255 -25.97 -23.02 21.41
N ASN A 256 -25.87 -22.70 20.11
CA ASN A 256 -24.78 -21.86 19.59
C ASN A 256 -24.79 -20.46 20.23
N ALA A 257 -25.96 -19.82 20.33
CA ALA A 257 -26.09 -18.52 21.01
C ALA A 257 -25.61 -18.58 22.46
N GLN A 258 -25.97 -19.65 23.19
CA GLN A 258 -25.51 -19.84 24.56
C GLN A 258 -23.99 -20.04 24.63
N GLU A 259 -23.38 -20.79 23.71
CA GLU A 259 -21.93 -20.97 23.65
C GLU A 259 -21.20 -19.63 23.48
N ILE A 260 -21.68 -18.75 22.59
CA ILE A 260 -21.12 -17.41 22.38
C ILE A 260 -21.27 -16.55 23.64
N ILE A 261 -22.44 -16.57 24.29
CA ILE A 261 -22.68 -15.85 25.54
C ILE A 261 -21.76 -16.38 26.65
N ASP A 262 -21.57 -17.68 26.73
CA ASP A 262 -20.70 -18.33 27.71
C ASP A 262 -19.24 -17.92 27.49
N LYS A 263 -18.75 -17.91 26.23
CA LYS A 263 -17.43 -17.38 25.86
C LYS A 263 -17.23 -15.95 26.36
N LEU A 264 -18.20 -15.07 26.12
CA LEU A 264 -18.15 -13.67 26.56
C LEU A 264 -18.22 -13.50 28.08
N LYS A 265 -18.77 -14.48 28.81
CA LYS A 265 -18.78 -14.53 30.28
C LYS A 265 -17.49 -15.11 30.86
N GLN A 266 -16.67 -15.79 30.07
CA GLN A 266 -15.45 -16.43 30.58
C GLN A 266 -14.53 -15.38 31.21
N PRO A 267 -14.10 -15.59 32.47
CA PRO A 267 -13.11 -14.72 33.09
C PRO A 267 -11.83 -14.67 32.25
N GLY A 268 -11.34 -13.46 31.97
CA GLY A 268 -10.10 -13.26 31.21
C GLY A 268 -10.27 -13.27 29.68
N PHE A 269 -11.46 -13.52 29.12
CA PHE A 269 -11.68 -13.45 27.68
C PHE A 269 -11.35 -12.06 27.12
N PHE A 270 -11.98 -11.01 27.66
CA PHE A 270 -11.73 -9.62 27.24
C PHE A 270 -10.32 -9.14 27.57
N GLU A 271 -9.74 -9.54 28.70
CA GLU A 271 -8.32 -9.27 29.00
C GLU A 271 -7.39 -9.89 27.95
N GLY A 272 -7.72 -11.11 27.51
CA GLY A 272 -7.08 -11.79 26.40
C GLY A 272 -7.19 -11.02 25.08
N LEU A 273 -8.38 -10.51 24.76
CA LEU A 273 -8.62 -9.68 23.57
C LEU A 273 -7.88 -8.35 23.61
N GLU A 274 -7.88 -7.65 24.74
CA GLU A 274 -7.10 -6.43 24.94
C GLU A 274 -5.60 -6.69 24.73
N ASN A 275 -5.11 -7.80 25.28
CA ASN A 275 -3.74 -8.23 25.06
C ASN A 275 -3.47 -8.52 23.58
N ALA A 276 -4.37 -9.22 22.89
CA ALA A 276 -4.22 -9.49 21.47
C ALA A 276 -4.23 -8.21 20.62
N SER A 277 -5.19 -7.31 20.87
CA SER A 277 -5.30 -6.00 20.24
C SER A 277 -4.01 -5.18 20.41
N ARG A 278 -3.43 -5.15 21.62
CA ARG A 278 -2.18 -4.43 21.89
C ARG A 278 -0.98 -4.95 21.09
N HIS A 279 -0.90 -6.26 20.85
CA HIS A 279 0.19 -6.84 20.05
C HIS A 279 -0.05 -6.67 18.54
N LEU A 280 -1.29 -6.71 18.09
CA LEU A 280 -1.64 -6.56 16.67
C LEU A 280 -1.62 -5.10 16.20
N HIS A 281 -1.93 -4.17 17.08
CA HIS A 281 -2.07 -2.75 16.75
C HIS A 281 -0.83 -2.16 16.05
N PRO A 282 0.41 -2.35 16.55
CA PRO A 282 1.58 -1.78 15.90
C PRO A 282 1.82 -2.33 14.48
N LEU A 283 1.50 -3.60 14.28
CA LEU A 283 1.58 -4.24 12.97
C LEU A 283 0.52 -3.66 12.02
N ALA A 284 -0.69 -3.37 12.51
CA ALA A 284 -1.78 -2.85 11.70
C ALA A 284 -1.51 -1.40 11.25
N VAL A 285 -0.93 -0.59 12.14
CA VAL A 285 -0.45 0.76 11.84
C VAL A 285 0.65 0.71 10.78
N ALA A 286 1.65 -0.16 10.95
CA ALA A 286 2.73 -0.32 9.99
C ALA A 286 2.24 -0.80 8.62
N THR A 287 1.35 -1.80 8.56
CA THR A 287 0.76 -2.26 7.29
C THR A 287 0.05 -1.13 6.58
N ASN A 288 -0.81 -0.37 7.26
CA ASN A 288 -1.51 0.75 6.66
C ASN A 288 -0.55 1.82 6.14
N LEU A 289 0.48 2.16 6.92
CA LEU A 289 1.47 3.15 6.53
C LEU A 289 2.23 2.71 5.27
N LEU A 290 2.58 1.43 5.16
CA LEU A 290 3.35 0.88 4.03
C LEU A 290 2.51 0.67 2.76
N GLN A 291 1.18 0.64 2.89
CA GLN A 291 0.23 0.47 1.80
C GLN A 291 -0.23 1.78 1.12
N MET A 292 0.18 2.95 1.63
CA MET A 292 -0.26 4.24 1.12
C MET A 292 0.37 4.59 -0.24
N ASP A 293 -0.35 5.33 -1.09
CA ASP A 293 0.17 5.72 -2.42
C ASP A 293 1.42 6.63 -2.36
N HIS A 294 1.65 7.24 -1.20
CA HIS A 294 2.78 8.10 -0.90
C HIS A 294 3.83 7.45 0.01
N THR A 295 3.78 6.12 0.21
CA THR A 295 4.84 5.40 0.92
C THR A 295 6.14 5.60 0.16
N ARG A 296 7.18 5.98 0.90
CA ARG A 296 8.52 6.17 0.37
C ARG A 296 9.49 5.30 1.14
N ILE A 297 10.66 5.05 0.57
CA ILE A 297 11.67 4.18 1.20
C ILE A 297 12.22 4.76 2.53
N ASP A 298 12.18 6.08 2.75
CA ASP A 298 12.46 6.68 4.08
C ASP A 298 11.37 6.32 5.11
N THR A 299 10.12 6.36 4.69
CA THR A 299 8.97 5.97 5.53
C THR A 299 9.08 4.50 5.93
N VAL A 300 9.48 3.63 5.00
CA VAL A 300 9.75 2.21 5.30
C VAL A 300 10.77 2.06 6.40
N LEU A 301 11.94 2.69 6.27
CA LEU A 301 13.03 2.53 7.23
C LEU A 301 12.63 3.01 8.63
N VAL A 302 11.94 4.15 8.73
CA VAL A 302 11.41 4.68 10.00
C VAL A 302 10.36 3.73 10.61
N THR A 303 9.53 3.12 9.78
CA THR A 303 8.52 2.13 10.22
C THR A 303 9.18 0.90 10.82
N LEU A 304 10.21 0.36 10.15
CA LEU A 304 10.99 -0.77 10.65
C LEU A 304 11.67 -0.47 11.98
N ALA A 305 12.25 0.72 12.11
CA ALA A 305 12.85 1.17 13.36
C ALA A 305 11.81 1.23 14.50
N ASN A 306 10.59 1.73 14.23
CA ASN A 306 9.51 1.74 15.21
C ASN A 306 9.05 0.34 15.61
N LEU A 307 8.86 -0.56 14.65
CA LEU A 307 8.50 -1.95 14.96
C LEU A 307 9.60 -2.65 15.77
N TYR A 308 10.85 -2.41 15.44
CA TYR A 308 11.98 -2.94 16.21
C TYR A 308 11.94 -2.46 17.67
N ARG A 309 11.62 -1.18 17.91
CA ARG A 309 11.45 -0.64 19.27
C ARG A 309 10.31 -1.30 20.04
N VAL A 310 9.21 -1.59 19.38
CA VAL A 310 8.02 -2.16 20.02
C VAL A 310 8.20 -3.63 20.36
N PHE A 311 8.70 -4.41 19.41
CA PHE A 311 8.73 -5.86 19.56
C PHE A 311 10.06 -6.42 20.01
N SER A 312 11.17 -5.71 19.79
CA SER A 312 12.54 -6.19 20.00
C SER A 312 12.92 -7.50 19.27
N ASP A 313 11.96 -8.21 18.65
CA ASP A 313 12.22 -9.34 17.74
C ASP A 313 12.80 -8.81 16.43
N SER A 314 14.13 -8.85 16.36
CA SER A 314 14.86 -8.41 15.20
C SER A 314 14.82 -9.43 14.07
N ARG A 315 14.49 -10.71 14.28
CA ARG A 315 14.78 -11.74 13.26
C ARG A 315 13.96 -11.56 11.99
N SER A 316 12.65 -11.39 12.12
CA SER A 316 11.75 -11.18 10.98
C SER A 316 12.02 -9.85 10.26
N LEU A 317 12.27 -8.79 11.02
CA LEU A 317 12.56 -7.45 10.49
C LEU A 317 13.92 -7.39 9.80
N GLU A 318 14.98 -7.89 10.43
CA GLU A 318 16.35 -7.92 9.89
C GLU A 318 16.42 -8.79 8.63
N LYS A 319 15.77 -9.97 8.63
CA LYS A 319 15.70 -10.84 7.45
C LYS A 319 15.22 -10.09 6.20
N ARG A 320 14.22 -9.22 6.34
CA ARG A 320 13.65 -8.46 5.21
C ARG A 320 14.45 -7.22 4.87
N TRP A 321 15.01 -6.58 5.89
CA TRP A 321 15.90 -5.44 5.75
C TRP A 321 17.19 -5.80 4.99
N GLU A 322 17.79 -6.95 5.29
CA GLU A 322 19.01 -7.46 4.63
C GLU A 322 18.82 -7.73 3.13
N LYS A 323 17.59 -7.97 2.68
CA LYS A 323 17.27 -8.18 1.25
C LYS A 323 17.24 -6.88 0.44
N GLN A 324 17.19 -5.72 1.10
CA GLN A 324 17.01 -4.44 0.43
C GLN A 324 18.31 -3.82 -0.05
N ASP A 325 18.18 -2.83 -0.92
CA ASP A 325 19.24 -1.86 -1.20
C ASP A 325 19.37 -0.86 -0.04
N GLN A 326 19.92 -1.33 1.09
CA GLN A 326 19.94 -0.64 2.37
C GLN A 326 20.51 0.78 2.27
N VAL A 327 21.49 1.00 1.39
CA VAL A 327 22.09 2.32 1.16
C VAL A 327 21.05 3.33 0.68
N LEU A 328 20.19 2.97 -0.27
CA LEU A 328 19.18 3.89 -0.78
C LEU A 328 18.13 4.24 0.28
N PHE A 329 17.77 3.28 1.14
CA PHE A 329 16.84 3.53 2.26
C PHE A 329 17.48 4.45 3.31
N ILE A 330 18.76 4.23 3.63
CA ILE A 330 19.53 5.10 4.54
C ILE A 330 19.66 6.51 3.95
N LEU A 331 20.05 6.64 2.69
CA LEU A 331 20.15 7.93 2.00
C LEU A 331 18.78 8.61 1.92
N ALA A 332 17.69 7.89 1.72
CA ALA A 332 16.34 8.47 1.73
C ALA A 332 15.98 9.09 3.08
N ALA A 333 16.30 8.40 4.19
CA ALA A 333 16.09 8.96 5.52
C ALA A 333 16.99 10.18 5.77
N ILE A 334 18.26 10.11 5.37
CA ILE A 334 19.19 11.24 5.50
C ILE A 334 18.74 12.43 4.65
N PHE A 335 18.33 12.21 3.40
CA PHE A 335 17.86 13.24 2.47
C PHE A 335 16.40 13.66 2.72
N ASN A 336 15.78 13.16 3.78
CA ASN A 336 14.55 13.76 4.28
C ASN A 336 14.92 14.88 5.26
N PRO A 337 14.59 16.16 4.97
CA PRO A 337 14.99 17.29 5.80
C PRO A 337 14.36 17.30 7.19
N THR A 338 13.28 16.54 7.44
CA THR A 338 12.69 16.38 8.78
C THR A 338 13.31 15.24 9.58
N ILE A 339 14.03 14.32 8.93
CA ILE A 339 14.67 13.16 9.58
C ILE A 339 16.18 13.41 9.73
N ARG A 340 16.88 13.56 8.59
CA ARG A 340 18.32 13.71 8.48
C ARG A 340 19.09 12.61 9.22
N ILE A 341 20.27 12.95 9.74
CA ILE A 341 21.10 12.05 10.52
C ILE A 341 20.57 11.83 11.95
N PHE A 342 19.53 12.55 12.38
CA PHE A 342 19.09 12.58 13.77
C PHE A 342 18.34 11.33 14.20
N ALA A 343 17.78 10.57 13.25
CA ALA A 343 17.15 9.28 13.56
C ALA A 343 18.17 8.18 13.91
N PHE A 344 19.42 8.30 13.46
CA PHE A 344 20.44 7.27 13.66
C PHE A 344 21.11 7.35 15.03
N ALA A 345 21.60 6.20 15.52
CA ALA A 345 22.35 6.10 16.77
C ALA A 345 23.54 7.06 16.80
N ALA A 346 23.90 7.56 17.99
CA ALA A 346 24.92 8.61 18.14
C ALA A 346 26.31 8.19 17.63
N ASP A 347 26.63 6.91 17.79
CA ASP A 347 27.84 6.23 17.34
C ASP A 347 27.71 5.62 15.93
N SER A 348 26.56 5.79 15.26
CA SER A 348 26.33 5.23 13.93
C SER A 348 27.29 5.84 12.90
N PRO A 349 27.92 5.03 12.03
CA PRO A 349 28.75 5.54 10.93
C PRO A 349 27.94 6.39 9.95
N PHE A 350 26.62 6.23 9.90
CA PHE A 350 25.70 7.04 9.08
C PHE A 350 25.44 8.43 9.66
N ARG A 351 26.23 8.86 10.65
CA ARG A 351 26.35 10.26 11.09
C ARG A 351 27.67 10.91 10.67
N VAL A 352 28.55 10.18 9.99
CA VAL A 352 29.87 10.66 9.54
C VAL A 352 29.76 11.22 8.12
N PRO A 353 30.08 12.51 7.88
CA PRO A 353 29.90 13.14 6.56
C PRO A 353 30.62 12.44 5.41
N SER A 354 31.87 12.00 5.61
CA SER A 354 32.66 11.34 4.57
C SER A 354 32.04 10.01 4.12
N ILE A 355 31.49 9.24 5.06
CA ILE A 355 30.79 7.98 4.78
C ILE A 355 29.54 8.26 3.93
N ILE A 356 28.72 9.21 4.37
CA ILE A 356 27.47 9.58 3.66
C ILE A 356 27.78 10.11 2.26
N GLN A 357 28.81 10.94 2.12
CA GLN A 357 29.26 11.46 0.83
C GLN A 357 29.68 10.33 -0.13
N SER A 358 30.42 9.32 0.37
CA SER A 358 30.81 8.16 -0.44
C SER A 358 29.58 7.38 -0.93
N LEU A 359 28.64 7.08 -0.03
CA LEU A 359 27.41 6.37 -0.38
C LEU A 359 26.55 7.16 -1.37
N ALA A 360 26.45 8.48 -1.17
CA ALA A 360 25.75 9.37 -2.09
C ALA A 360 26.42 9.41 -3.47
N ALA A 361 27.75 9.39 -3.51
CA ALA A 361 28.51 9.32 -4.76
C ALA A 361 28.26 8.01 -5.51
N ASP A 362 28.27 6.87 -4.80
CA ASP A 362 27.98 5.56 -5.40
C ASP A 362 26.54 5.50 -5.96
N ALA A 363 25.57 6.01 -5.20
CA ALA A 363 24.19 6.13 -5.65
C ALA A 363 24.07 7.06 -6.88
N PHE A 364 24.76 8.21 -6.87
CA PHE A 364 24.79 9.15 -7.98
C PHE A 364 25.32 8.51 -9.27
N ARG A 365 26.44 7.76 -9.19
CA ARG A 365 26.98 7.02 -10.32
C ARG A 365 26.00 6.00 -10.86
N ARG A 366 25.28 5.29 -9.99
CA ARG A 366 24.27 4.32 -10.42
C ARG A 366 23.14 4.99 -11.20
N PHE A 367 22.57 6.08 -10.67
CA PHE A 367 21.43 6.74 -11.32
C PHE A 367 21.81 7.44 -12.63
N PHE A 368 22.99 8.07 -12.69
CA PHE A 368 23.32 9.00 -13.76
C PHE A 368 24.51 8.57 -14.63
N SER A 369 25.24 7.52 -14.25
CA SER A 369 26.43 7.03 -14.96
C SER A 369 27.49 8.12 -15.17
N VAL A 370 27.60 9.04 -14.22
CA VAL A 370 28.55 10.17 -14.22
C VAL A 370 29.22 10.27 -12.84
N GLU A 371 30.50 10.64 -12.81
CA GLU A 371 31.22 10.91 -11.57
C GLU A 371 30.73 12.20 -10.91
N PRO A 372 30.40 12.18 -9.60
CA PRO A 372 30.07 13.40 -8.88
C PRO A 372 31.30 14.30 -8.73
N ASP A 373 31.12 15.61 -8.91
CA ASP A 373 32.18 16.59 -8.77
C ASP A 373 32.37 17.05 -7.32
N SER A 374 33.38 17.91 -7.08
CA SER A 374 33.64 18.48 -5.76
C SER A 374 32.49 19.36 -5.25
N GLY A 375 31.72 19.98 -6.15
CA GLY A 375 30.54 20.76 -5.81
C GLY A 375 29.40 19.88 -5.28
N PHE A 376 29.23 18.67 -5.82
CA PHE A 376 28.26 17.69 -5.35
C PHE A 376 28.63 17.25 -3.93
N MET A 377 29.90 16.90 -3.71
CA MET A 377 30.38 16.50 -2.39
C MET A 377 30.20 17.63 -1.37
N ALA A 378 30.54 18.87 -1.74
CA ALA A 378 30.32 20.03 -0.89
C ALA A 378 28.83 20.25 -0.56
N ALA A 379 27.93 20.06 -1.53
CA ALA A 379 26.49 20.20 -1.32
C ALA A 379 25.95 19.17 -0.32
N VAL A 380 26.37 17.89 -0.43
CA VAL A 380 26.01 16.85 0.54
C VAL A 380 26.47 17.25 1.95
N ALA A 381 27.72 17.68 2.13
CA ALA A 381 28.22 18.11 3.44
C ALA A 381 27.45 19.32 4.00
N GLN A 382 27.19 20.33 3.18
CA GLN A 382 26.43 21.51 3.60
C GLN A 382 25.00 21.17 4.03
N TYR A 383 24.35 20.23 3.31
CA TYR A 383 23.03 19.70 3.69
C TYR A 383 23.06 18.99 5.05
N LEU A 384 24.05 18.12 5.27
CA LEU A 384 24.22 17.42 6.56
C LEU A 384 24.41 18.40 7.72
N CYS A 385 25.12 19.50 7.49
CA CYS A 385 25.33 20.55 8.48
C CYS A 385 24.17 21.56 8.60
N ASN A 386 23.11 21.44 7.80
CA ASN A 386 21.99 22.40 7.73
C ASN A 386 22.43 23.85 7.40
N THR A 387 23.37 24.00 6.46
CA THR A 387 24.00 25.29 6.13
C THR A 387 23.74 25.73 4.69
N GLY A 388 23.95 27.01 4.42
CA GLY A 388 23.89 27.57 3.07
C GLY A 388 22.52 27.40 2.42
N ALA A 389 22.53 26.98 1.14
CA ALA A 389 21.32 26.72 0.35
C ALA A 389 20.46 25.58 0.90
N TRP A 390 21.00 24.76 1.80
CA TRP A 390 20.36 23.56 2.34
C TRP A 390 19.86 23.73 3.77
N SER A 391 19.86 24.97 4.28
CA SER A 391 19.21 25.31 5.53
C SER A 391 17.69 25.15 5.44
N ASP A 392 17.02 24.84 6.54
CA ASP A 392 15.54 24.65 6.57
C ASP A 392 14.78 25.86 6.00
N THR A 393 15.27 27.07 6.27
CA THR A 393 14.71 28.32 5.72
C THR A 393 14.86 28.39 4.20
N ARG A 394 16.04 28.04 3.66
CA ARG A 394 16.31 28.11 2.21
C ARG A 394 15.60 27.01 1.43
N LEU A 395 15.44 25.82 2.02
CA LEU A 395 14.60 24.76 1.49
C LEU A 395 13.10 25.10 1.53
N GLY A 396 12.71 26.15 2.28
CA GLY A 396 11.31 26.52 2.46
C GLY A 396 10.52 25.47 3.25
N LEU A 397 11.18 24.76 4.18
CA LEU A 397 10.62 23.59 4.84
C LEU A 397 9.30 23.90 5.59
N GLU A 398 9.21 25.07 6.22
CA GLU A 398 8.00 25.49 6.95
C GLU A 398 6.78 25.63 6.04
N ARG A 399 6.96 26.11 4.79
CA ARG A 399 5.87 26.16 3.80
C ARG A 399 5.36 24.76 3.50
N PHE A 400 6.26 23.81 3.30
CA PHE A 400 5.90 22.43 2.98
C PHE A 400 5.26 21.70 4.17
N LYS A 401 5.74 21.93 5.41
CA LYS A 401 5.10 21.44 6.63
C LYS A 401 3.68 21.99 6.79
N ALA A 402 3.48 23.29 6.56
CA ALA A 402 2.16 23.91 6.63
C ALA A 402 1.20 23.34 5.58
N GLU A 403 1.67 23.13 4.34
CA GLU A 403 0.88 22.50 3.28
C GLU A 403 0.52 21.05 3.61
N ALA A 404 1.49 20.26 4.10
CA ALA A 404 1.31 18.89 4.55
C ALA A 404 0.24 18.80 5.63
N LYS A 405 0.36 19.62 6.68
CA LYS A 405 -0.62 19.70 7.77
C LYS A 405 -2.01 20.08 7.28
N ARG A 406 -2.12 21.08 6.40
CA ARG A 406 -3.41 21.52 5.82
C ARG A 406 -4.08 20.41 5.01
N LYS A 407 -3.31 19.58 4.31
CA LYS A 407 -3.83 18.50 3.47
C LYS A 407 -4.02 17.17 4.23
N GLY A 408 -3.53 17.05 5.46
CA GLY A 408 -3.48 15.78 6.17
C GLY A 408 -2.62 14.73 5.47
N LEU A 409 -1.55 15.17 4.78
CA LEU A 409 -0.63 14.34 4.02
C LEU A 409 0.81 14.58 4.51
N PRO A 410 1.74 13.64 4.28
CA PRO A 410 3.15 13.93 4.57
C PRO A 410 3.71 14.99 3.62
N ILE A 411 4.86 15.53 4.01
CA ILE A 411 5.61 16.46 3.17
C ILE A 411 5.89 15.81 1.81
N ASN A 412 5.57 16.53 0.74
CA ASN A 412 5.89 16.13 -0.62
C ASN A 412 7.37 16.41 -0.91
N LEU A 413 8.23 15.43 -0.60
CA LEU A 413 9.68 15.53 -0.80
C LEU A 413 10.06 15.70 -2.27
N VAL A 414 9.30 15.12 -3.19
CA VAL A 414 9.51 15.29 -4.63
C VAL A 414 9.41 16.78 -5.03
N ASN A 415 8.34 17.47 -4.62
CA ASN A 415 8.20 18.90 -4.90
C ASN A 415 9.22 19.75 -4.15
N LEU A 416 9.59 19.37 -2.93
CA LEU A 416 10.64 20.05 -2.16
C LEU A 416 11.98 20.00 -2.91
N TRP A 417 12.42 18.83 -3.34
CA TRP A 417 13.69 18.67 -4.04
C TRP A 417 13.65 19.28 -5.45
N ARG A 418 12.54 19.15 -6.16
CA ARG A 418 12.34 19.78 -7.48
C ARG A 418 12.47 21.30 -7.44
N ASN A 419 11.95 21.96 -6.40
CA ASN A 419 12.05 23.42 -6.26
C ASN A 419 13.49 23.91 -6.07
N ASN A 420 14.43 23.01 -5.81
CA ASN A 420 15.86 23.30 -5.67
C ASN A 420 16.67 22.90 -6.91
N LEU A 421 16.00 22.52 -8.01
CA LEU A 421 16.64 22.27 -9.30
C LEU A 421 16.61 23.52 -10.18
N PRO A 422 17.69 23.80 -10.93
CA PRO A 422 17.68 24.86 -11.92
C PRO A 422 16.73 24.50 -13.07
N ILE A 423 15.96 25.47 -13.53
CA ILE A 423 15.20 25.35 -14.78
C ILE A 423 16.23 25.29 -15.91
N ARG A 424 16.14 24.25 -16.74
CA ARG A 424 16.98 24.08 -17.92
C ARG A 424 16.14 24.34 -19.16
N ASP A 425 16.64 25.18 -20.05
CA ASP A 425 16.05 25.34 -21.38
C ASP A 425 16.17 24.02 -22.15
N PRO A 426 15.16 23.63 -22.94
CA PRO A 426 15.26 22.48 -23.79
C PRO A 426 16.43 22.65 -24.78
N PRO A 427 17.20 21.58 -25.05
CA PRO A 427 18.26 21.66 -26.04
C PRO A 427 17.69 22.08 -27.40
N ALA A 428 18.42 22.92 -28.14
CA ALA A 428 18.01 23.31 -29.49
C ALA A 428 17.83 22.07 -30.37
N GLU A 429 16.88 22.11 -31.31
CA GLU A 429 16.54 20.99 -32.17
C GLU A 429 17.80 20.44 -32.89
N GLY A 430 18.06 19.13 -32.75
CA GLY A 430 19.26 18.47 -33.28
C GLY A 430 20.51 18.52 -32.36
N SER A 431 20.45 19.19 -31.22
CA SER A 431 21.54 19.20 -30.22
C SER A 431 21.54 17.92 -29.37
N PRO A 432 22.70 17.47 -28.86
CA PRO A 432 22.74 16.33 -27.95
C PRO A 432 21.93 16.60 -26.68
N PRO A 433 21.41 15.54 -26.01
CA PRO A 433 20.71 15.68 -24.75
C PRO A 433 21.60 16.35 -23.70
N LEU A 434 21.01 17.16 -22.84
CA LEU A 434 21.74 17.88 -21.79
C LEU A 434 22.45 16.87 -20.86
N PRO A 435 23.70 17.17 -20.46
CA PRO A 435 24.41 16.29 -19.54
C PRO A 435 23.69 16.22 -18.19
N PRO A 436 23.80 15.11 -17.44
CA PRO A 436 23.25 15.03 -16.09
C PRO A 436 23.66 16.21 -15.21
N LEU A 437 22.78 16.61 -14.30
CA LEU A 437 23.09 17.67 -13.33
C LEU A 437 24.19 17.17 -12.38
N ASN A 438 25.21 18.00 -12.13
CA ASN A 438 26.25 17.76 -11.13
C ASN A 438 26.24 18.92 -10.11
N GLY A 439 27.23 18.97 -9.21
CA GLY A 439 27.29 20.00 -8.19
C GLY A 439 26.10 19.96 -7.22
N ALA A 440 25.71 21.13 -6.72
CA ALA A 440 24.53 21.31 -5.88
C ALA A 440 23.22 20.81 -6.53
N ALA A 441 23.06 21.05 -7.83
CA ALA A 441 21.88 20.60 -8.55
C ALA A 441 21.88 19.08 -8.75
N GLY A 442 23.06 18.46 -8.90
CA GLY A 442 23.21 17.00 -8.94
C GLY A 442 22.78 16.34 -7.63
N PHE A 443 23.13 16.95 -6.48
CA PHE A 443 22.67 16.49 -5.17
C PHE A 443 21.14 16.55 -5.04
N ALA A 444 20.54 17.71 -5.33
CA ALA A 444 19.08 17.84 -5.30
C ALA A 444 18.40 16.87 -6.28
N ASN A 445 19.01 16.60 -7.44
CA ASN A 445 18.49 15.68 -8.43
C ASN A 445 18.54 14.22 -7.93
N LEU A 446 19.62 13.82 -7.27
CA LEU A 446 19.72 12.51 -6.61
C LEU A 446 18.63 12.35 -5.53
N ALA A 447 18.50 13.34 -4.65
CA ALA A 447 17.50 13.32 -3.59
C ALA A 447 16.06 13.25 -4.16
N LEU A 448 15.80 13.97 -5.26
CA LEU A 448 14.54 13.88 -6.00
C LEU A 448 14.27 12.47 -6.54
N HIS A 449 15.26 11.80 -7.15
CA HIS A 449 15.11 10.44 -7.67
C HIS A 449 14.81 9.44 -6.56
N ILE A 450 15.56 9.50 -5.45
CA ILE A 450 15.36 8.66 -4.27
C ILE A 450 13.97 8.90 -3.66
N ALA A 451 13.55 10.15 -3.52
CA ALA A 451 12.24 10.52 -2.96
C ALA A 451 11.04 10.11 -3.85
N SER A 452 11.29 9.80 -5.13
CA SER A 452 10.27 9.37 -6.10
C SER A 452 10.03 7.86 -6.08
N ILE A 453 10.80 7.10 -5.29
CA ILE A 453 10.67 5.65 -5.17
C ILE A 453 9.51 5.32 -4.22
N VAL A 454 8.49 4.63 -4.75
CA VAL A 454 7.30 4.19 -4.01
C VAL A 454 7.29 2.67 -3.92
N PRO A 455 7.63 2.08 -2.76
CA PRO A 455 7.91 0.67 -2.67
C PRO A 455 6.67 -0.12 -2.23
N ASN A 456 5.54 0.07 -2.89
CA ASN A 456 4.38 -0.80 -2.72
C ASN A 456 3.65 -1.02 -4.04
N THR A 457 2.82 -2.06 -4.06
CA THR A 457 1.93 -2.38 -5.17
C THR A 457 0.46 -2.28 -4.77
N THR A 458 0.09 -1.81 -3.58
CA THR A 458 -1.31 -1.89 -3.07
C THR A 458 -2.38 -1.29 -4.00
N SER A 459 -2.01 -0.36 -4.90
CA SER A 459 -2.91 0.11 -5.96
C SER A 459 -3.32 -0.97 -6.98
N THR A 460 -2.51 -2.01 -7.20
CA THR A 460 -2.83 -3.17 -8.04
C THR A 460 -3.81 -4.11 -7.34
N GLU A 461 -3.65 -4.35 -6.02
CA GLU A 461 -4.63 -5.11 -5.21
C GLU A 461 -6.01 -4.48 -5.31
N ARG A 462 -6.03 -3.15 -5.22
CA ARG A 462 -7.20 -2.35 -5.47
C ARG A 462 -7.77 -2.68 -6.87
N MET A 463 -6.97 -2.60 -7.92
CA MET A 463 -7.42 -2.97 -9.27
C MET A 463 -8.01 -4.39 -9.31
N PHE A 464 -7.41 -5.38 -8.66
CA PHE A 464 -7.91 -6.76 -8.65
C PHE A 464 -9.27 -6.91 -7.97
N CYS A 465 -9.57 -6.10 -6.95
CA CYS A 465 -10.93 -6.05 -6.38
C CYS A 465 -11.96 -5.56 -7.42
N GLN A 466 -11.63 -4.54 -8.22
CA GLN A 466 -12.51 -4.13 -9.33
C GLN A 466 -12.59 -5.18 -10.43
N TYR A 467 -11.47 -5.85 -10.70
CA TYR A 467 -11.39 -6.90 -11.71
C TYR A 467 -12.40 -8.01 -11.39
N ARG A 468 -12.43 -8.49 -10.14
CA ARG A 468 -13.36 -9.54 -9.67
C ARG A 468 -14.83 -9.15 -9.85
N ARG A 469 -15.17 -7.87 -9.71
CA ARG A 469 -16.55 -7.38 -9.92
C ARG A 469 -16.98 -7.41 -11.38
N ILE A 470 -16.04 -7.19 -12.29
CA ILE A 470 -16.30 -7.21 -13.73
C ILE A 470 -16.31 -8.67 -14.22
N GLN A 471 -15.30 -9.47 -13.84
CA GLN A 471 -15.26 -10.91 -14.06
C GLN A 471 -15.63 -11.69 -12.80
N SER A 472 -16.93 -11.79 -12.54
CA SER A 472 -17.48 -12.67 -11.50
C SER A 472 -17.77 -14.08 -12.03
N ALA A 473 -18.10 -15.02 -11.14
CA ALA A 473 -18.50 -16.38 -11.50
C ALA A 473 -19.67 -16.43 -12.50
N PHE A 474 -20.54 -15.42 -12.51
CA PHE A 474 -21.67 -15.25 -13.42
C PHE A 474 -21.32 -14.48 -14.71
N ARG A 475 -20.15 -13.80 -14.76
CA ARG A 475 -19.70 -12.95 -15.88
C ARG A 475 -18.38 -13.43 -16.51
N ARG A 476 -18.19 -14.75 -16.62
CA ARG A 476 -16.93 -15.34 -17.15
C ARG A 476 -16.69 -15.11 -18.65
N GLY A 477 -17.71 -14.69 -19.40
CA GLY A 477 -17.66 -14.54 -20.86
C GLY A 477 -17.17 -13.20 -21.38
N ILE A 478 -16.72 -12.26 -20.53
CA ILE A 478 -16.21 -10.94 -20.98
C ILE A 478 -14.74 -11.08 -21.39
N PRO A 479 -14.34 -10.75 -22.64
CA PRO A 479 -12.94 -10.77 -23.08
C PRO A 479 -12.06 -9.89 -22.20
N HIS A 480 -10.82 -10.32 -21.94
CA HIS A 480 -9.92 -9.57 -21.06
C HIS A 480 -9.72 -8.12 -21.52
N GLU A 481 -9.59 -7.89 -22.83
CA GLU A 481 -9.40 -6.54 -23.36
C GLU A 481 -10.55 -5.59 -22.97
N GLN A 482 -11.80 -6.08 -22.98
CA GLN A 482 -12.95 -5.30 -22.56
C GLN A 482 -12.91 -5.03 -21.04
N VAL A 483 -12.58 -6.06 -20.24
CA VAL A 483 -12.42 -5.90 -18.78
C VAL A 483 -11.37 -4.85 -18.46
N ARG A 484 -10.23 -4.88 -19.15
CA ARG A 484 -9.15 -3.90 -19.02
C ARG A 484 -9.63 -2.48 -19.29
N LYS A 485 -10.39 -2.28 -20.37
CA LYS A 485 -10.94 -0.97 -20.73
C LYS A 485 -11.92 -0.45 -19.67
N GLU A 486 -12.83 -1.30 -19.20
CA GLU A 486 -13.76 -0.95 -18.11
C GLU A 486 -13.01 -0.60 -16.82
N LEU A 487 -11.92 -1.31 -16.50
CA LEU A 487 -11.08 -1.02 -15.33
C LEU A 487 -10.41 0.34 -15.41
N ILE A 488 -9.87 0.72 -16.57
CA ILE A 488 -9.21 2.03 -16.76
C ILE A 488 -10.22 3.16 -16.50
N VAL A 489 -11.41 3.08 -17.11
CA VAL A 489 -12.46 4.09 -16.93
C VAL A 489 -12.95 4.13 -15.50
N ARG A 490 -13.19 2.97 -14.87
CA ARG A 490 -13.64 2.90 -13.48
C ARG A 490 -12.60 3.45 -12.51
N ALA A 491 -11.33 3.15 -12.72
CA ALA A 491 -10.23 3.66 -11.91
C ALA A 491 -10.16 5.20 -11.98
N ASP A 492 -10.29 5.79 -13.18
CA ASP A 492 -10.30 7.25 -13.32
C ASP A 492 -11.58 7.89 -12.76
N ALA A 493 -12.75 7.28 -12.94
CA ALA A 493 -14.00 7.77 -12.38
C ALA A 493 -13.93 7.81 -10.83
N VAL A 494 -13.39 6.77 -10.20
CA VAL A 494 -13.12 6.77 -8.76
C VAL A 494 -12.13 7.87 -8.39
N ARG A 495 -11.12 8.11 -9.22
CA ARG A 495 -10.09 9.13 -9.00
C ARG A 495 -10.61 10.56 -9.20
N THR A 496 -11.67 10.78 -9.97
CA THR A 496 -12.03 12.12 -10.46
C THR A 496 -13.45 12.56 -10.15
N GLY A 497 -14.30 11.64 -9.70
CA GLY A 497 -15.68 11.94 -9.30
C GLY A 497 -15.77 13.02 -8.22
N PRO A 498 -16.82 13.87 -8.23
CA PRO A 498 -17.04 14.87 -7.20
C PRO A 498 -17.18 14.22 -5.81
N GLN A 499 -16.57 14.83 -4.79
CA GLN A 499 -16.92 14.58 -3.40
C GLN A 499 -18.35 15.07 -3.18
N GLY A 500 -19.30 14.15 -3.14
CA GLY A 500 -20.67 14.47 -2.75
C GLY A 500 -20.80 14.38 -1.22
N PRO A 501 -21.16 15.46 -0.51
CA PRO A 501 -21.74 15.32 0.81
C PRO A 501 -23.10 14.63 0.64
N ASN A 502 -23.33 13.54 1.35
CA ASN A 502 -24.51 12.69 1.19
C ASN A 502 -24.65 12.10 -0.21
N GLY A 503 -24.52 10.78 -0.33
CA GLY A 503 -25.36 10.08 -1.29
C GLY A 503 -26.79 10.50 -0.99
N LEU A 504 -27.39 11.33 -1.85
CA LEU A 504 -28.81 11.65 -1.80
C LEU A 504 -29.56 10.32 -1.92
N LYS A 505 -29.83 9.66 -0.78
CA LYS A 505 -31.13 9.03 -0.58
C LYS A 505 -32.09 10.19 -0.86
N ARG A 506 -32.73 10.20 -2.03
CA ARG A 506 -33.90 11.04 -2.28
C ARG A 506 -34.90 10.66 -1.18
N ARG A 507 -34.92 11.42 -0.08
CA ARG A 507 -36.11 11.46 0.76
C ARG A 507 -37.14 12.19 -0.09
N TYR A 508 -38.14 11.45 -0.54
CA TYR A 508 -39.37 12.08 -0.97
C TYR A 508 -39.97 12.75 0.27
N GLY A 509 -40.13 14.07 0.21
CA GLY A 509 -40.92 14.85 1.15
C GLY A 509 -40.14 15.60 2.23
N GLU A 510 -40.38 16.92 2.22
CA GLU A 510 -40.38 17.88 3.32
C GLU A 510 -39.21 18.87 3.45
N ASP A 511 -39.65 20.10 3.72
CA ASP A 511 -39.09 21.41 3.38
C ASP A 511 -38.02 21.95 4.35
N SER A 512 -37.18 22.79 3.75
CA SER A 512 -36.38 23.92 4.25
C SER A 512 -36.19 24.19 5.75
N GLY A 513 -34.92 24.34 6.14
CA GLY A 513 -34.47 25.16 7.26
C GLY A 513 -32.97 25.00 7.51
N GLY A 514 -32.17 26.00 7.12
CA GLY A 514 -30.70 25.91 7.13
C GLY A 514 -30.01 26.40 8.40
N SER A 515 -28.72 26.04 8.53
CA SER A 515 -27.63 26.91 8.97
C SER A 515 -26.29 26.20 8.78
N GLU A 516 -25.32 26.97 8.29
CA GLU A 516 -23.94 26.61 7.97
C GLU A 516 -23.11 26.22 9.19
N GLU A 517 -22.29 25.18 9.06
CA GLU A 517 -20.95 25.10 9.66
C GLU A 517 -20.11 24.16 8.79
N SER A 518 -19.13 24.73 8.08
CA SER A 518 -18.28 24.03 7.12
C SER A 518 -17.04 23.45 7.79
N GLU A 519 -17.04 22.16 8.08
CA GLU A 519 -15.81 21.40 8.36
C GLU A 519 -15.18 20.92 7.05
N GLY A 520 -13.98 21.44 6.77
CA GLY A 520 -13.16 21.01 5.64
C GLY A 520 -12.53 19.65 5.91
N GLY A 521 -12.99 18.62 5.19
CA GLY A 521 -12.38 17.29 5.16
C GLY A 521 -12.36 16.76 3.74
N VAL A 522 -11.16 16.54 3.19
CA VAL A 522 -10.97 15.88 1.88
C VAL A 522 -11.24 14.39 2.08
N GLU A 523 -12.49 13.97 1.90
CA GLU A 523 -12.98 12.62 2.21
C GLU A 523 -13.17 11.69 0.99
N SER A 524 -13.19 10.40 1.28
CA SER A 524 -12.71 9.23 0.53
C SER A 524 -13.27 8.90 -0.87
N LYS A 525 -12.34 8.50 -1.76
CA LYS A 525 -12.54 7.76 -3.03
C LYS A 525 -12.73 6.23 -2.84
N TRP A 526 -12.66 5.76 -1.59
CA TRP A 526 -12.55 4.33 -1.27
C TRP A 526 -13.89 3.59 -1.21
N TYR A 527 -15.00 4.28 -0.94
CA TYR A 527 -16.34 3.68 -0.81
C TYR A 527 -16.82 2.94 -2.08
N VAL A 528 -16.57 3.51 -3.25
CA VAL A 528 -16.89 2.89 -4.55
C VAL A 528 -16.07 1.60 -4.76
N PHE A 529 -15.03 1.39 -3.96
CA PHE A 529 -13.95 0.48 -4.25
C PHE A 529 -14.12 -0.93 -3.64
N CYS A 530 -14.73 -1.06 -2.45
CA CYS A 530 -14.79 -2.34 -1.72
C CYS A 530 -16.19 -2.94 -1.43
N GLY A 531 -17.30 -2.21 -1.65
CA GLY A 531 -18.67 -2.73 -1.42
C GLY A 531 -18.99 -4.18 -1.87
N GLY A 532 -19.58 -4.91 -0.90
CA GLY A 532 -20.29 -6.19 -0.92
C GLY A 532 -20.22 -7.06 -2.17
N ASP A 533 -19.34 -8.05 -2.15
CA ASP A 533 -19.57 -9.30 -2.88
C ASP A 533 -20.10 -10.28 -1.82
N THR A 534 -21.40 -10.56 -1.82
CA THR A 534 -22.11 -11.37 -0.81
C THR A 534 -21.65 -12.84 -0.73
N ASN A 535 -20.64 -13.22 -1.54
CA ASN A 535 -20.01 -14.54 -1.55
C ASN A 535 -18.61 -14.56 -0.92
N VAL A 536 -18.14 -13.47 -0.31
CA VAL A 536 -16.92 -13.50 0.52
C VAL A 536 -17.33 -13.92 1.92
N PHE A 537 -17.36 -15.23 2.17
CA PHE A 537 -17.46 -15.74 3.53
C PHE A 537 -16.30 -15.16 4.38
N PRO A 538 -16.52 -14.79 5.65
CA PRO A 538 -15.42 -14.41 6.53
C PRO A 538 -14.43 -15.59 6.63
N SER A 539 -13.15 -15.37 6.32
CA SER A 539 -12.12 -16.37 6.59
C SER A 539 -11.81 -16.39 8.08
N GLY A 540 -11.69 -17.60 8.64
CA GLY A 540 -11.25 -17.82 10.02
C GLY A 540 -9.97 -17.01 10.33
N PHE A 541 -9.82 -16.50 11.57
CA PHE A 541 -8.59 -15.83 11.98
C PHE A 541 -7.42 -16.80 11.85
N ALA A 542 -7.63 -18.07 12.23
CA ALA A 542 -6.71 -19.16 11.95
C ALA A 542 -6.40 -19.39 10.46
N GLU A 543 -7.33 -19.16 9.52
CA GLU A 543 -7.09 -19.32 8.07
C GLU A 543 -6.31 -18.13 7.50
N THR A 544 -6.63 -16.91 7.94
CA THR A 544 -5.88 -15.70 7.61
C THR A 544 -4.46 -15.77 8.16
N ILE A 545 -4.29 -16.18 9.43
CA ILE A 545 -2.99 -16.48 10.03
C ILE A 545 -2.29 -17.58 9.23
N ARG A 546 -2.96 -18.71 8.93
CA ARG A 546 -2.36 -19.81 8.16
C ARG A 546 -1.88 -19.36 6.79
N THR A 547 -2.65 -18.50 6.11
CA THR A 547 -2.26 -17.92 4.82
C THR A 547 -1.02 -17.03 4.99
N LEU A 548 -1.03 -16.09 5.94
CA LEU A 548 0.13 -15.22 6.20
C LEU A 548 1.38 -16.01 6.61
N VAL A 549 1.20 -17.03 7.46
CA VAL A 549 2.27 -17.93 7.92
C VAL A 549 2.79 -18.75 6.74
N GLY A 550 1.91 -19.35 5.94
CA GLY A 550 2.27 -20.15 4.78
C GLY A 550 2.99 -19.33 3.71
N GLU A 551 2.53 -18.12 3.41
CA GLU A 551 3.26 -17.20 2.52
C GLU A 551 4.65 -16.87 3.06
N ALA A 552 4.80 -16.71 4.37
CA ALA A 552 6.10 -16.45 4.99
C ALA A 552 7.01 -17.69 5.00
N GLU A 553 6.46 -18.90 5.15
CA GLU A 553 7.20 -20.17 5.02
C GLU A 553 7.65 -20.41 3.57
N GLU A 554 6.79 -20.08 2.60
CA GLU A 554 7.17 -20.10 1.19
C GLU A 554 8.30 -19.11 0.90
N ASP A 555 8.30 -17.91 1.50
CA ASP A 555 9.45 -16.98 1.41
C ASP A 555 10.69 -17.54 2.10
N ASP A 556 10.59 -18.21 3.25
CA ASP A 556 11.72 -18.89 3.91
C ASP A 556 12.36 -19.93 2.96
N ASN A 557 11.54 -20.77 2.33
CA ASN A 557 11.98 -21.85 1.46
C ASN A 557 12.49 -21.37 0.09
N ASN A 558 11.98 -20.22 -0.39
CA ASN A 558 12.33 -19.66 -1.69
C ASN A 558 13.38 -18.54 -1.60
N SER A 559 13.68 -18.04 -0.40
CA SER A 559 14.77 -17.10 -0.19
C SER A 559 16.06 -17.83 -0.57
N PRO A 560 16.80 -17.36 -1.58
CA PRO A 560 18.12 -17.88 -1.81
C PRO A 560 18.90 -17.68 -0.49
N THR A 561 19.42 -18.75 0.12
CA THR A 561 20.51 -18.63 1.07
C THR A 561 21.60 -17.90 0.33
N ALA A 562 21.80 -16.60 0.64
CA ALA A 562 22.80 -15.70 0.07
C ALA A 562 23.57 -16.36 -1.07
N VAL A 563 22.94 -16.47 -2.25
CA VAL A 563 23.63 -17.05 -3.41
C VAL A 563 24.76 -16.07 -3.63
N ASP A 564 25.99 -16.56 -3.44
CA ASP A 564 27.25 -15.82 -3.58
C ASP A 564 27.04 -14.68 -4.58
N GLU A 565 26.86 -13.46 -4.07
CA GLU A 565 26.63 -12.28 -4.91
C GLU A 565 27.89 -11.93 -5.72
N ASP A 566 29.00 -12.62 -5.42
CA ASP A 566 30.28 -12.66 -6.13
C ASP A 566 30.45 -13.88 -7.07
N ALA A 567 29.48 -14.81 -7.14
CA ALA A 567 29.54 -15.89 -8.13
C ALA A 567 29.30 -15.29 -9.52
N GLU A 568 30.37 -15.25 -10.32
CA GLU A 568 30.32 -15.02 -11.76
C GLU A 568 29.33 -16.00 -12.41
N LEU A 569 28.07 -15.59 -12.56
CA LEU A 569 27.14 -16.28 -13.45
C LEU A 569 27.61 -15.99 -14.88
N LEU A 570 28.42 -16.92 -15.41
CA LEU A 570 28.87 -16.94 -16.80
C LEU A 570 27.66 -16.87 -17.73
N TYR A 571 27.56 -15.77 -18.47
CA TYR A 571 26.60 -15.58 -19.53
C TYR A 571 26.93 -16.54 -20.68
N VAL A 572 26.13 -17.60 -20.87
CA VAL A 572 26.16 -18.37 -22.12
C VAL A 572 25.26 -17.65 -23.10
N GLY A 573 25.85 -16.74 -23.88
CA GLY A 573 25.14 -16.03 -24.93
C GLY A 573 24.53 -16.99 -25.95
N VAL A 574 23.28 -16.74 -26.33
CA VAL A 574 22.74 -17.24 -27.58
C VAL A 574 23.53 -16.55 -28.70
N SER A 575 24.16 -17.36 -29.55
CA SER A 575 25.21 -17.03 -30.55
C SER A 575 26.63 -17.02 -29.97
N GLY A 576 27.39 -18.05 -30.36
CA GLY A 576 28.76 -18.29 -29.91
C GLY A 576 29.74 -17.22 -30.40
N GLN A 577 30.00 -16.23 -29.56
CA GLN A 577 31.26 -15.50 -29.53
C GLN A 577 31.63 -15.24 -28.07
N ILE A 578 32.80 -15.72 -27.67
CA ILE A 578 33.37 -15.51 -26.33
C ILE A 578 33.86 -14.05 -26.26
N SER A 579 33.06 -13.17 -25.67
CA SER A 579 33.50 -11.85 -25.20
C SER A 579 33.81 -11.92 -23.70
N SER A 580 34.83 -11.18 -23.26
CA SER A 580 35.37 -11.12 -21.89
C SER A 580 34.29 -11.02 -20.79
N PRO A 581 34.57 -11.50 -19.56
CA PRO A 581 33.61 -11.47 -18.45
C PRO A 581 33.21 -10.02 -18.17
N GLN A 582 31.95 -9.68 -18.49
CA GLN A 582 31.35 -8.42 -18.09
C GLN A 582 30.98 -8.54 -16.61
N VAL A 583 31.49 -7.63 -15.78
CA VAL A 583 31.07 -7.48 -14.37
C VAL A 583 29.56 -7.26 -14.38
N LEU A 584 28.81 -8.18 -13.77
CA LEU A 584 27.35 -8.11 -13.71
C LEU A 584 26.91 -6.79 -13.04
N PRO A 585 25.90 -6.09 -13.58
CA PRO A 585 25.32 -4.92 -12.93
C PRO A 585 24.83 -5.27 -11.52
N ARG A 586 25.30 -4.54 -10.51
CA ARG A 586 24.92 -4.79 -9.11
C ARG A 586 23.48 -4.39 -8.85
N LEU A 587 22.71 -5.27 -8.22
CA LEU A 587 21.32 -5.01 -7.83
C LEU A 587 21.19 -3.87 -6.79
N ARG A 588 22.25 -3.68 -6.00
CA ARG A 588 22.32 -2.79 -4.84
C ARG A 588 23.51 -1.85 -4.95
N VAL A 589 23.43 -0.70 -4.29
CA VAL A 589 24.61 0.16 -4.12
C VAL A 589 25.63 -0.58 -3.25
N PRO A 590 26.93 -0.55 -3.59
CA PRO A 590 27.97 -1.24 -2.83
C PRO A 590 28.01 -0.78 -1.37
N ILE A 591 28.27 -1.71 -0.47
CA ILE A 591 28.48 -1.42 0.94
C ILE A 591 29.91 -1.84 1.30
N PRO A 592 30.75 -0.92 1.78
CA PRO A 592 32.05 -1.26 2.35
C PRO A 592 31.93 -2.35 3.44
N PRO A 593 32.78 -3.40 3.42
CA PRO A 593 32.69 -4.50 4.38
C PRO A 593 32.72 -4.08 5.85
N ASP A 594 33.44 -3.01 6.17
CA ASP A 594 33.55 -2.41 7.51
C ASP A 594 32.24 -1.80 8.01
N LEU A 595 31.32 -1.42 7.10
CA LEU A 595 30.02 -0.86 7.45
C LEU A 595 28.93 -1.93 7.62
N GLN A 596 29.18 -3.17 7.18
CA GLN A 596 28.20 -4.28 7.26
C GLN A 596 27.64 -4.50 8.68
N PRO A 597 28.45 -4.51 9.76
CA PRO A 597 27.91 -4.68 11.11
C PRO A 597 26.97 -3.55 11.54
N ALA A 598 27.19 -2.34 11.01
CA ALA A 598 26.40 -1.16 11.35
C ALA A 598 25.05 -1.09 10.61
N LEU A 599 24.81 -1.95 9.62
CA LEU A 599 23.55 -2.00 8.87
C LEU A 599 22.42 -2.69 9.62
N LYS A 600 22.71 -3.47 10.67
CA LYS A 600 21.64 -4.10 11.45
C LYS A 600 20.73 -3.01 12.02
N LEU A 601 19.41 -3.21 12.00
CA LEU A 601 18.44 -2.25 12.55
C LEU A 601 18.80 -1.83 13.99
N ARG A 602 19.26 -2.78 14.80
CA ARG A 602 19.72 -2.53 16.18
C ARG A 602 20.95 -1.63 16.31
N ALA A 603 21.79 -1.56 15.28
CA ALA A 603 23.00 -0.73 15.23
C ALA A 603 22.72 0.61 14.54
N LEU A 604 21.78 0.63 13.60
CA LEU A 604 21.29 1.84 12.95
C LEU A 604 20.53 2.75 13.92
N PHE A 605 19.67 2.14 14.73
CA PHE A 605 18.73 2.85 15.60
C PHE A 605 18.95 2.44 17.05
N PRO A 606 19.06 3.41 17.99
CA PRO A 606 19.21 3.09 19.40
C PRO A 606 17.93 2.44 19.94
N PRO A 607 18.00 1.73 21.08
CA PRO A 607 16.81 1.24 21.78
C PRO A 607 15.97 2.41 22.32
N HIS A 608 14.68 2.13 22.59
CA HIS A 608 13.67 3.12 22.97
C HIS A 608 14.11 4.12 24.05
N ASP A 609 14.86 3.65 25.05
CA ASP A 609 15.18 4.43 26.26
C ASP A 609 16.37 5.39 26.11
N ASN A 610 17.13 5.30 25.01
CA ASN A 610 18.37 6.07 24.80
C ASN A 610 18.28 7.11 23.67
N PHE A 611 17.08 7.44 23.19
CA PHE A 611 16.93 8.38 22.09
C PHE A 611 17.05 9.85 22.51
N PRO A 612 17.79 10.67 21.72
CA PRO A 612 17.61 12.11 21.77
C PRO A 612 16.13 12.48 21.52
N LEU A 613 15.62 13.49 22.22
CA LEU A 613 14.23 13.97 22.08
C LEU A 613 13.84 14.23 20.62
N THR A 614 14.77 14.75 19.81
CA THR A 614 14.56 15.02 18.38
C THR A 614 14.22 13.76 17.59
N ALA A 615 14.91 12.66 17.86
CA ALA A 615 14.66 11.39 17.17
C ALA A 615 13.32 10.80 17.56
N LYS A 616 12.95 10.87 18.86
CA LYS A 616 11.63 10.45 19.32
C LYS A 616 10.50 11.18 18.58
N ALA A 617 10.59 12.51 18.45
CA ALA A 617 9.60 13.28 17.71
C ALA A 617 9.46 12.85 16.24
N ILE A 618 10.58 12.53 15.56
CA ILE A 618 10.56 12.01 14.19
C ILE A 618 9.76 10.71 14.09
N PHE A 619 10.00 9.78 15.02
CA PHE A 619 9.33 8.49 15.06
C PHE A 619 7.85 8.62 15.39
N ASP A 620 7.50 9.47 16.37
CA ASP A 620 6.12 9.71 16.80
C ASP A 620 5.30 10.36 15.67
N ASP A 621 5.85 11.36 14.98
CA ASP A 621 5.19 12.04 13.84
C ASP A 621 4.92 11.07 12.68
N ALA A 622 5.90 10.21 12.34
CA ALA A 622 5.72 9.21 11.29
C ALA A 622 4.67 8.16 11.69
N TRP A 623 4.64 7.77 12.97
CA TRP A 623 3.67 6.82 13.49
C TRP A 623 2.25 7.37 13.49
N ALA A 624 2.08 8.65 13.87
CA ALA A 624 0.78 9.33 13.87
C ALA A 624 0.10 9.34 12.49
N LEU A 625 0.88 9.37 11.39
CA LEU A 625 0.32 9.23 10.04
C LEU A 625 -0.26 7.84 9.79
N GLY A 626 0.38 6.79 10.33
CA GLY A 626 -0.12 5.42 10.27
C GLY A 626 -1.40 5.24 11.07
N GLU A 627 -1.47 5.85 12.27
CA GLU A 627 -2.69 5.89 13.09
C GLU A 627 -3.85 6.54 12.34
N GLN A 628 -3.60 7.68 11.70
CA GLN A 628 -4.62 8.35 10.88
C GLN A 628 -5.04 7.50 9.68
N ALA A 629 -4.12 6.74 9.07
CA ALA A 629 -4.44 5.83 7.98
C ALA A 629 -5.32 4.66 8.46
N LEU A 630 -4.99 4.08 9.60
CA LEU A 630 -5.78 3.01 10.23
C LEU A 630 -7.18 3.48 10.64
N ALA A 631 -7.30 4.69 11.21
CA ALA A 631 -8.60 5.29 11.53
C ALA A 631 -9.46 5.56 10.28
N ARG A 632 -8.83 5.90 9.14
CA ARG A 632 -9.53 5.99 7.85
C ARG A 632 -9.99 4.63 7.35
N GLU A 633 -9.17 3.58 7.51
CA GLU A 633 -9.56 2.21 7.17
C GLU A 633 -10.74 1.74 8.01
N GLU A 634 -10.72 2.00 9.32
CA GLU A 634 -11.83 1.75 10.24
C GLU A 634 -13.13 2.35 9.73
N LYS A 635 -13.14 3.67 9.45
CA LYS A 635 -14.34 4.35 8.93
C LYS A 635 -14.86 3.74 7.64
N ILE A 636 -13.95 3.30 6.74
CA ILE A 636 -14.34 2.61 5.51
C ILE A 636 -14.99 1.26 5.82
N GLN A 637 -14.43 0.48 6.74
CA GLN A 637 -14.98 -0.82 7.14
C GLN A 637 -16.35 -0.66 7.82
N GLU A 638 -16.53 0.34 8.67
CA GLU A 638 -17.85 0.65 9.26
C GLU A 638 -18.89 0.97 8.18
N MET A 639 -18.53 1.76 7.17
CA MET A 639 -19.41 2.07 6.05
C MET A 639 -19.76 0.83 5.21
N VAL A 640 -18.81 -0.09 5.03
CA VAL A 640 -19.03 -1.35 4.30
C VAL A 640 -19.97 -2.26 5.09
N ASN A 641 -19.69 -2.49 6.38
CA ASN A 641 -20.53 -3.32 7.22
C ASN A 641 -21.96 -2.80 7.30
N LYS A 642 -22.14 -1.48 7.46
CA LYS A 642 -23.48 -0.87 7.46
C LYS A 642 -24.22 -1.09 6.14
N ALA A 643 -23.53 -1.02 5.00
CA ALA A 643 -24.16 -1.25 3.71
C ALA A 643 -24.59 -2.71 3.52
N ASP A 644 -23.81 -3.65 4.03
CA ASP A 644 -24.12 -5.09 4.00
C ASP A 644 -25.23 -5.46 4.99
N GLN A 645 -25.34 -4.77 6.14
CA GLN A 645 -26.46 -4.93 7.08
C GLN A 645 -27.78 -4.36 6.55
N ASP A 646 -27.72 -3.25 5.79
CA ASP A 646 -28.90 -2.59 5.20
C ASP A 646 -29.46 -3.35 3.96
N SER A 647 -28.70 -4.28 3.37
CA SER A 647 -29.03 -5.06 2.17
C SER A 647 -29.67 -6.40 2.46
#